data_AF-A0A9P9HAY7-F1
#
_entry.id   AF-A0A9P9HAY7-F1
#
_cell.length_a   1.000
_cell.length_b   1.000
_cell.length_c   1.000
_cell.angle_alpha   90.00
_cell.angle_beta   90.00
_cell.angle_gamma   90.00
#
_symmetry.space_group_name_H-M   'P 1'
#
loop_
_entity.id
_entity.type
_entity.pdbx_description
1 polymer ?
#
loop_
_entity_poly.entity_id
_entity_poly.type
_entity_poly.pdbx_seq_one_letter_code
_entity_poly.pdbx_strand_id
1 'polypeptide(L)'
;MEPTLPSIIFLCKDFAFSVLQSAARAQSPKLAASLDAANNPSQNPVVTVKEFSLDTVNCMVEFFKTGCYEVDRRNFPCVLQAAGGVPALDRYMRDELTCHLQISAIGNHYGVSKLCELARDNIQKVFARDWYDSVFLFTTAIVLKSKDDKLQKMLLNLARGHLHSLTTSNGFDHVTMLKSFHPKFREQDDIPQQNGDQVKPAPAQASQRESSTELESLRTQVASLQQQVDTVCTERDQLRDQVLAIAAEKEELRQNISNITVEQTQSQGEEPATSSKKEELRQRVATVSAERDDLQRRLGNERNKAAQSALKLSETTKTLGVFQQDLRVVTSEKNLLRSRWQDVKEKLSTLSKEHDELKKTQDSVLTSARGELRNALKDEQKESSKLSAQLIRTVKELETRKKSAEAIQECISVKKDLEAEKRKRQVGMSLAERDQIQQALGAEKERIKALTKERDDAKTLASRNFDKDKLDSFLEYIEDIDKCRNRRCKASFGAYIELDGGELTLIARYSSPSHYHCPETDMSPNNEKYVVFDIVGTCVSYDKLIEAVEKQLGEKLLAENVKPNLLVNLWIEAAEREYTYLSITNRYIAFDKLFSSLFYRMLWLAGIQEPRSFASEGDIEKITQGYMELEPRPDLKECFDKLRAAGFTVRGLTAGDFDRVLGYFDKAGIEFPREHLISCDSFGVGKPDLKAYASTFEELKGAQELYFAAAHMWDVSAAKLVGFKSAYCSVLEKEPCVDIFGEMDVMSDSLSEMADRIIQATS
;
A
#
# COMPACT_ATOMS: atom_id res chain seq x y z
N MET A 1 -42.60 -6.29 -33.73
CA MET A 1 -42.72 -5.34 -32.61
C MET A 1 -43.63 -5.98 -31.60
N GLU A 2 -43.13 -6.29 -30.41
CA GLU A 2 -43.99 -6.75 -29.31
C GLU A 2 -44.87 -5.59 -28.81
N PRO A 3 -46.11 -5.84 -28.39
CA PRO A 3 -46.94 -4.80 -27.80
C PRO A 3 -46.37 -4.40 -26.43
N THR A 4 -45.96 -3.15 -26.29
CA THR A 4 -45.51 -2.58 -25.01
C THR A 4 -46.63 -2.70 -23.97
N LEU A 5 -46.38 -3.44 -22.89
CA LEU A 5 -47.37 -3.70 -21.84
C LEU A 5 -47.81 -2.38 -21.16
N PRO A 6 -49.12 -2.21 -20.89
CA PRO A 6 -49.64 -0.99 -20.29
C PRO A 6 -49.04 -0.76 -18.90
N SER A 7 -48.47 0.42 -18.71
CA SER A 7 -47.66 0.78 -17.54
C SER A 7 -48.15 2.09 -16.91
N ILE A 8 -47.93 2.28 -15.62
CA ILE A 8 -48.08 3.55 -14.91
C ILE A 8 -46.68 4.15 -14.71
N ILE A 9 -46.54 5.45 -14.97
CA ILE A 9 -45.27 6.17 -14.89
C ILE A 9 -45.30 7.07 -13.65
N PHE A 10 -44.39 6.84 -12.70
CA PHE A 10 -44.16 7.77 -11.59
C PHE A 10 -43.07 8.77 -11.99
N LEU A 11 -43.38 10.06 -12.00
CA LEU A 11 -42.40 11.13 -12.17
C LEU A 11 -41.96 11.66 -10.81
N CYS A 12 -40.70 11.50 -10.44
CA CYS A 12 -40.13 12.09 -9.23
C CYS A 12 -38.91 12.93 -9.59
N LYS A 13 -38.96 14.23 -9.27
CA LYS A 13 -38.02 15.23 -9.82
C LYS A 13 -37.97 15.08 -11.35
N ASP A 14 -36.79 14.91 -11.93
CA ASP A 14 -36.55 14.78 -13.37
C ASP A 14 -36.54 13.31 -13.86
N PHE A 15 -36.89 12.34 -13.00
CA PHE A 15 -36.80 10.91 -13.29
C PHE A 15 -38.19 10.27 -13.48
N ALA A 16 -38.28 9.35 -14.44
CA ALA A 16 -39.49 8.60 -14.79
C ALA A 16 -39.33 7.11 -14.49
N PHE A 17 -40.21 6.56 -13.65
CA PHE A 17 -40.22 5.15 -13.26
C PHE A 17 -41.44 4.43 -13.82
N SER A 18 -41.22 3.39 -14.62
CA SER A 18 -42.31 2.58 -15.18
C SER A 18 -42.61 1.35 -14.31
N VAL A 19 -43.89 1.13 -14.02
CA VAL A 19 -44.46 -0.04 -13.33
C VAL A 19 -45.61 -0.60 -14.17
N LEU A 20 -45.71 -1.92 -14.33
CA LEU A 20 -46.84 -2.53 -15.05
C LEU A 20 -48.18 -2.23 -14.36
N GLN A 21 -49.21 -1.84 -15.12
CA GLN A 21 -50.53 -1.55 -14.54
C GLN A 21 -51.14 -2.76 -13.82
N SER A 22 -50.87 -3.98 -14.29
CA SER A 22 -51.26 -5.22 -13.62
C SER A 22 -50.65 -5.35 -12.22
N ALA A 23 -49.35 -5.06 -12.08
CA ALA A 23 -48.65 -5.09 -10.79
C ALA A 23 -49.15 -3.97 -9.85
N ALA A 24 -49.35 -2.76 -10.37
CA ALA A 24 -49.90 -1.64 -9.62
C ALA A 24 -51.32 -1.95 -9.09
N ARG A 25 -52.20 -2.48 -9.95
CA ARG A 25 -53.58 -2.89 -9.60
C ARG A 25 -53.60 -4.01 -8.55
N ALA A 26 -52.75 -5.02 -8.69
CA ALA A 26 -52.70 -6.16 -7.78
C ALA A 26 -52.17 -5.81 -6.38
N GLN A 27 -51.33 -4.77 -6.27
CA GLN A 27 -50.64 -4.42 -5.02
C GLN A 27 -51.15 -3.14 -4.35
N SER A 28 -51.95 -2.32 -5.05
CA SER A 28 -52.57 -1.10 -4.50
C SER A 28 -54.04 -0.95 -4.92
N PRO A 29 -54.98 -1.02 -3.97
CA PRO A 29 -56.39 -0.68 -4.22
C PRO A 29 -56.61 0.79 -4.61
N LYS A 30 -55.76 1.72 -4.12
CA LYS A 30 -55.87 3.14 -4.49
C LYS A 30 -55.46 3.38 -5.94
N LEU A 31 -54.33 2.82 -6.38
CA LEU A 31 -53.88 2.91 -7.77
C LEU A 31 -54.81 2.14 -8.69
N ALA A 32 -55.37 1.00 -8.26
CA ALA A 32 -56.44 0.32 -9.02
C ALA A 32 -57.62 1.27 -9.28
N ALA A 33 -58.18 1.88 -8.23
CA ALA A 33 -59.29 2.83 -8.37
C ALA A 33 -58.94 4.06 -9.22
N SER A 34 -57.72 4.60 -9.12
CA SER A 34 -57.25 5.68 -10.00
C SER A 34 -57.09 5.25 -11.46
N LEU A 35 -56.64 4.01 -11.71
CA LEU A 35 -56.51 3.42 -13.04
C LEU A 35 -57.86 3.01 -13.65
N ASP A 36 -58.87 2.74 -12.82
CA ASP A 36 -60.25 2.47 -13.26
C ASP A 36 -61.02 3.77 -13.55
N ALA A 37 -60.75 4.86 -12.83
CA ALA A 37 -61.30 6.18 -13.12
C ALA A 37 -60.69 6.82 -14.39
N ALA A 38 -59.46 6.43 -14.76
CA ALA A 38 -58.85 6.80 -16.02
C ALA A 38 -59.44 5.94 -17.16
N ASN A 39 -60.51 6.45 -17.80
CA ASN A 39 -61.34 5.79 -18.82
C ASN A 39 -60.63 5.26 -20.11
N ASN A 40 -59.31 5.07 -20.13
CA ASN A 40 -58.57 4.59 -21.30
C ASN A 40 -57.34 3.72 -20.92
N PRO A 41 -57.47 2.38 -20.85
CA PRO A 41 -56.41 1.49 -20.34
C PRO A 41 -55.19 1.34 -21.27
N SER A 42 -55.23 1.93 -22.47
CA SER A 42 -54.13 1.92 -23.45
C SER A 42 -53.16 3.11 -23.32
N GLN A 43 -53.47 4.10 -22.47
CA GLN A 43 -52.53 5.16 -22.12
C GLN A 43 -51.66 4.73 -20.94
N ASN A 44 -50.43 5.24 -20.87
CA ASN A 44 -49.56 5.09 -19.71
C ASN A 44 -49.74 6.31 -18.79
N PRO A 45 -50.60 6.26 -17.75
CA PRO A 45 -50.87 7.42 -16.91
C PRO A 45 -49.64 7.84 -16.11
N VAL A 46 -49.49 9.14 -15.94
CA VAL A 46 -48.34 9.76 -15.30
C VAL A 46 -48.72 10.33 -13.95
N VAL A 47 -48.03 9.91 -12.89
CA VAL A 47 -48.24 10.33 -11.49
C VAL A 47 -47.01 11.09 -11.01
N THR A 48 -47.14 12.39 -10.77
CA THR A 48 -46.04 13.22 -10.25
C THR A 48 -45.93 13.09 -8.73
N VAL A 49 -44.78 12.60 -8.25
CA VAL A 49 -44.46 12.42 -6.83
C VAL A 49 -43.56 13.56 -6.36
N LYS A 50 -44.10 14.45 -5.53
CA LYS A 50 -43.37 15.63 -4.98
C LYS A 50 -43.01 15.51 -3.50
N GLU A 51 -43.71 14.67 -2.75
CA GLU A 51 -43.63 14.59 -1.28
C GLU A 51 -42.54 13.61 -0.76
N PHE A 52 -41.91 12.84 -1.65
CA PHE A 52 -40.99 11.76 -1.31
C PHE A 52 -39.65 11.91 -2.02
N SER A 53 -38.59 11.35 -1.42
CA SER A 53 -37.27 11.29 -2.04
C SER A 53 -37.25 10.36 -3.26
N LEU A 54 -36.28 10.59 -4.14
CA LEU A 54 -36.10 9.81 -5.35
C LEU A 54 -35.81 8.33 -5.01
N ASP A 55 -35.05 8.09 -3.94
CA ASP A 55 -34.75 6.77 -3.38
C ASP A 55 -36.00 6.05 -2.88
N THR A 56 -36.88 6.78 -2.17
CA THR A 56 -38.16 6.25 -1.66
C THR A 56 -39.08 5.81 -2.80
N VAL A 57 -39.10 6.59 -3.90
CA VAL A 57 -39.86 6.23 -5.11
C VAL A 57 -39.22 5.03 -5.81
N ASN A 58 -37.89 4.96 -5.92
CA ASN A 58 -37.22 3.79 -6.49
C ASN A 58 -37.50 2.51 -5.70
N CYS A 59 -37.37 2.53 -4.37
CA CYS A 59 -37.68 1.38 -3.51
C CYS A 59 -39.14 0.90 -3.68
N MET A 60 -40.10 1.82 -3.81
CA MET A 60 -41.49 1.47 -4.10
C MET A 60 -41.65 0.81 -5.47
N VAL A 61 -40.94 1.31 -6.48
CA VAL A 61 -40.97 0.80 -7.87
C VAL A 61 -40.31 -0.58 -7.97
N GLU A 62 -39.20 -0.81 -7.27
CA GLU A 62 -38.57 -2.13 -7.12
C GLU A 62 -39.53 -3.10 -6.44
N PHE A 63 -40.19 -2.69 -5.35
CA PHE A 63 -41.20 -3.51 -4.68
C PHE A 63 -42.33 -3.93 -5.61
N PHE A 64 -42.85 -3.03 -6.45
CA PHE A 64 -43.86 -3.42 -7.46
C PHE A 64 -43.35 -4.46 -8.46
N LYS A 65 -42.04 -4.49 -8.76
CA LYS A 65 -41.41 -5.42 -9.72
C LYS A 65 -41.04 -6.77 -9.10
N THR A 66 -40.53 -6.78 -7.88
CA THR A 66 -39.90 -7.97 -7.26
C THR A 66 -40.63 -8.49 -6.01
N GLY A 67 -41.50 -7.69 -5.40
CA GLY A 67 -42.08 -7.95 -4.08
C GLY A 67 -41.15 -7.63 -2.90
N CYS A 68 -39.95 -7.11 -3.17
CA CYS A 68 -38.94 -6.71 -2.18
C CYS A 68 -38.36 -5.33 -2.53
N TYR A 69 -37.70 -4.69 -1.56
CA TYR A 69 -36.85 -3.53 -1.82
C TYR A 69 -35.60 -3.65 -0.93
N GLU A 70 -34.48 -3.06 -1.34
CA GLU A 70 -33.27 -2.99 -0.53
C GLU A 70 -32.85 -1.53 -0.34
N VAL A 71 -32.55 -1.15 0.91
CA VAL A 71 -31.88 0.13 1.20
C VAL A 71 -30.38 -0.17 1.19
N ASP A 72 -29.81 -0.35 0.01
CA ASP A 72 -28.39 -0.65 -0.12
C ASP A 72 -27.55 0.57 0.29
N ARG A 73 -26.72 0.36 1.31
CA ARG A 73 -25.76 1.32 1.88
C ARG A 73 -24.74 1.81 0.84
N ARG A 74 -24.52 1.05 -0.25
CA ARG A 74 -23.67 1.43 -1.40
C ARG A 74 -24.44 2.06 -2.56
N ASN A 75 -25.77 2.07 -2.54
CA ASN A 75 -26.61 2.76 -3.54
C ASN A 75 -27.08 4.16 -3.11
N PHE A 76 -26.86 4.57 -1.86
CA PHE A 76 -26.94 6.00 -1.47
C PHE A 76 -26.25 6.97 -2.46
N PRO A 77 -25.09 6.63 -3.06
CA PRO A 77 -24.54 7.41 -4.16
C PRO A 77 -25.21 7.18 -5.54
N CYS A 78 -25.85 6.07 -5.87
CA CYS A 78 -26.27 5.84 -7.27
C CYS A 78 -27.37 6.79 -7.74
N VAL A 79 -28.28 7.17 -6.84
CA VAL A 79 -29.35 8.16 -7.10
C VAL A 79 -28.86 9.61 -6.96
N LEU A 80 -27.89 9.87 -6.07
CA LEU A 80 -27.31 11.20 -5.85
C LEU A 80 -26.18 11.56 -6.81
N GLN A 81 -25.43 10.59 -7.35
CA GLN A 81 -24.47 10.76 -8.45
C GLN A 81 -25.21 11.10 -9.75
N ALA A 82 -26.38 10.51 -9.98
CA ALA A 82 -27.27 10.91 -11.08
C ALA A 82 -27.82 12.34 -10.93
N ALA A 83 -27.69 12.96 -9.75
CA ALA A 83 -28.15 14.32 -9.43
C ALA A 83 -27.02 15.28 -8.98
N GLY A 84 -25.74 14.88 -9.07
CA GLY A 84 -24.58 15.74 -8.83
C GLY A 84 -24.31 16.18 -7.38
N GLY A 85 -24.86 15.52 -6.36
CA GLY A 85 -24.71 15.91 -4.94
C GLY A 85 -23.77 15.00 -4.13
N VAL A 86 -22.80 15.58 -3.42
CA VAL A 86 -21.96 14.85 -2.45
C VAL A 86 -22.68 14.76 -1.09
N PRO A 87 -22.90 13.57 -0.51
CA PRO A 87 -23.51 13.44 0.82
C PRO A 87 -22.57 13.92 1.94
N ALA A 88 -23.12 14.57 2.95
CA ALA A 88 -22.41 14.83 4.20
C ALA A 88 -22.38 13.55 5.08
N LEU A 89 -21.25 13.30 5.74
CA LEU A 89 -21.01 12.11 6.55
C LEU A 89 -21.52 12.30 8.00
N ASP A 90 -22.71 11.79 8.36
CA ASP A 90 -23.17 11.81 9.76
C ASP A 90 -24.12 10.64 10.14
N ARG A 91 -23.65 9.75 11.03
CA ARG A 91 -24.40 8.76 11.85
C ARG A 91 -25.51 7.91 11.18
N TYR A 92 -25.05 6.96 10.37
CA TYR A 92 -25.78 5.92 9.60
C TYR A 92 -27.05 5.27 10.18
N MET A 93 -27.19 5.04 11.49
CA MET A 93 -28.39 4.38 12.05
C MET A 93 -29.67 5.20 11.85
N ARG A 94 -29.57 6.52 11.72
CA ARG A 94 -30.75 7.36 11.41
C ARG A 94 -31.16 7.30 9.95
N ASP A 95 -30.23 7.05 9.03
CA ASP A 95 -30.52 7.09 7.59
C ASP A 95 -31.26 5.82 7.13
N GLU A 96 -30.76 4.63 7.49
CA GLU A 96 -31.42 3.33 7.24
C GLU A 96 -32.86 3.33 7.79
N LEU A 97 -33.03 3.84 9.00
CA LEU A 97 -34.33 3.95 9.68
C LEU A 97 -35.24 5.02 9.04
N THR A 98 -34.71 6.18 8.65
CA THR A 98 -35.47 7.23 7.97
C THR A 98 -35.94 6.78 6.59
N CYS A 99 -35.12 6.04 5.84
CA CYS A 99 -35.52 5.41 4.58
C CYS A 99 -36.70 4.46 4.78
N HIS A 100 -36.65 3.53 5.73
CA HIS A 100 -37.79 2.64 5.96
C HIS A 100 -39.05 3.36 6.44
N LEU A 101 -38.92 4.44 7.24
CA LEU A 101 -40.05 5.30 7.62
C LEU A 101 -40.67 6.00 6.40
N GLN A 102 -39.85 6.54 5.49
CA GLN A 102 -40.33 7.14 4.24
C GLN A 102 -40.99 6.10 3.31
N ILE A 103 -40.47 4.88 3.26
CA ILE A 103 -41.04 3.77 2.48
C ILE A 103 -42.39 3.31 3.07
N SER A 104 -42.54 3.25 4.39
CA SER A 104 -43.85 3.02 5.03
C SER A 104 -44.82 4.17 4.74
N ALA A 105 -44.34 5.42 4.69
CA ALA A 105 -45.16 6.59 4.38
C ALA A 105 -45.65 6.62 2.92
N ILE A 106 -44.77 6.35 1.93
CA ILE A 106 -45.18 6.29 0.51
C ILE A 106 -46.10 5.10 0.24
N GLY A 107 -45.84 3.96 0.90
CA GLY A 107 -46.73 2.79 0.88
C GLY A 107 -48.13 3.13 1.40
N ASN A 108 -48.25 3.88 2.49
CA ASN A 108 -49.54 4.33 3.01
C ASN A 108 -50.20 5.39 2.10
N HIS A 109 -49.41 6.31 1.51
CA HIS A 109 -49.90 7.31 0.55
C HIS A 109 -50.58 6.64 -0.65
N TYR A 110 -49.89 5.69 -1.31
CA TYR A 110 -50.44 4.93 -2.44
C TYR A 110 -51.18 3.65 -2.07
N GLY A 111 -51.36 3.31 -0.80
CA GLY A 111 -52.16 2.15 -0.36
C GLY A 111 -51.55 0.78 -0.67
N VAL A 112 -50.22 0.68 -0.71
CA VAL A 112 -49.46 -0.56 -0.96
C VAL A 112 -49.25 -1.31 0.36
N SER A 113 -50.27 -2.03 0.86
CA SER A 113 -50.24 -2.59 2.22
C SER A 113 -49.06 -3.54 2.50
N LYS A 114 -48.65 -4.35 1.52
CA LYS A 114 -47.51 -5.27 1.66
C LYS A 114 -46.17 -4.52 1.76
N LEU A 115 -46.03 -3.36 1.13
CA LEU A 115 -44.85 -2.49 1.27
C LEU A 115 -44.76 -1.92 2.68
N CYS A 116 -45.89 -1.48 3.26
CA CYS A 116 -45.96 -1.04 4.66
C CYS A 116 -45.72 -2.18 5.66
N GLU A 117 -45.97 -3.44 5.28
CA GLU A 117 -45.64 -4.62 6.07
C GLU A 117 -44.13 -4.88 6.04
N LEU A 118 -43.53 -4.99 4.85
CA LEU A 118 -42.07 -5.16 4.69
C LEU A 118 -41.28 -4.00 5.32
N ALA A 119 -41.76 -2.76 5.22
CA ALA A 119 -41.13 -1.60 5.84
C ALA A 119 -41.14 -1.67 7.37
N ARG A 120 -42.26 -2.09 7.99
CA ARG A 120 -42.34 -2.29 9.44
C ARG A 120 -41.46 -3.44 9.91
N ASP A 121 -41.45 -4.55 9.18
CA ASP A 121 -40.57 -5.69 9.49
C ASP A 121 -39.09 -5.29 9.44
N ASN A 122 -38.69 -4.47 8.45
CA ASN A 122 -37.32 -3.97 8.36
C ASN A 122 -37.00 -2.94 9.46
N ILE A 123 -37.91 -2.04 9.83
CA ILE A 123 -37.75 -1.17 11.01
C ILE A 123 -37.55 -2.00 12.29
N GLN A 124 -38.33 -3.08 12.45
CA GLN A 124 -38.19 -3.98 13.58
C GLN A 124 -36.83 -4.70 13.58
N LYS A 125 -36.32 -5.15 12.42
CA LYS A 125 -34.96 -5.72 12.30
C LYS A 125 -33.87 -4.70 12.68
N VAL A 126 -34.00 -3.44 12.27
CA VAL A 126 -33.05 -2.37 12.62
C VAL A 126 -32.96 -2.20 14.14
N PHE A 127 -34.09 -2.10 14.84
CA PHE A 127 -34.12 -2.00 16.31
C PHE A 127 -33.74 -3.30 17.04
N ALA A 128 -33.93 -4.47 16.42
CA ALA A 128 -33.51 -5.76 16.96
C ALA A 128 -32.00 -6.00 16.81
N ARG A 129 -31.35 -5.37 15.82
CA ARG A 129 -29.89 -5.37 15.65
C ARG A 129 -29.22 -4.41 16.64
N ASP A 130 -29.65 -3.15 16.65
CA ASP A 130 -29.04 -2.09 17.46
C ASP A 130 -30.11 -1.24 18.17
N TRP A 131 -30.06 -1.17 19.50
CA TRP A 131 -30.96 -0.33 20.30
C TRP A 131 -30.27 0.92 20.83
N TYR A 132 -30.87 2.09 20.57
CA TYR A 132 -30.48 3.37 21.15
C TYR A 132 -31.71 4.19 21.54
N ASP A 133 -31.86 4.54 22.82
CA ASP A 133 -32.99 5.32 23.34
C ASP A 133 -33.21 6.63 22.58
N SER A 134 -32.14 7.36 22.26
CA SER A 134 -32.21 8.63 21.52
C SER A 134 -32.70 8.48 20.08
N VAL A 135 -32.35 7.37 19.41
CA VAL A 135 -32.84 7.04 18.06
C VAL A 135 -34.30 6.58 18.14
N PHE A 136 -34.63 5.74 19.11
CA PHE A 136 -36.02 5.30 19.34
C PHE A 136 -36.96 6.48 19.66
N LEU A 137 -36.54 7.41 20.51
CA LEU A 137 -37.30 8.62 20.85
C LEU A 137 -37.50 9.53 19.63
N PHE A 138 -36.46 9.73 18.82
CA PHE A 138 -36.55 10.50 17.57
C PHE A 138 -37.53 9.87 16.58
N THR A 139 -37.43 8.56 16.35
CA THR A 139 -38.34 7.80 15.49
C THR A 139 -39.77 7.82 16.02
N THR A 140 -39.96 7.72 17.33
CA THR A 140 -41.28 7.86 17.97
C THR A 140 -41.87 9.24 17.70
N ALA A 141 -41.09 10.33 17.85
CA ALA A 141 -41.55 11.69 17.57
C ALA A 141 -41.94 11.93 16.09
N ILE A 142 -41.37 11.18 15.14
CA ILE A 142 -41.79 11.16 13.74
C ILE A 142 -43.08 10.34 13.57
N VAL A 143 -43.11 9.11 14.08
CA VAL A 143 -44.22 8.17 13.88
C VAL A 143 -45.51 8.62 14.57
N LEU A 144 -45.44 9.33 15.70
CA LEU A 144 -46.61 9.92 16.36
C LEU A 144 -47.30 11.02 15.52
N LYS A 145 -46.60 11.60 14.53
CA LYS A 145 -47.19 12.52 13.54
C LYS A 145 -47.78 11.79 12.33
N SER A 146 -47.49 10.50 12.17
CA SER A 146 -48.01 9.67 11.08
C SER A 146 -49.35 9.03 11.45
N LYS A 147 -50.16 8.70 10.44
CA LYS A 147 -51.44 7.99 10.61
C LYS A 147 -51.30 6.45 10.58
N ASP A 148 -50.09 5.91 10.80
CA ASP A 148 -49.82 4.47 10.77
C ASP A 148 -49.97 3.83 12.16
N ASP A 149 -51.21 3.49 12.53
CA ASP A 149 -51.51 2.82 13.81
C ASP A 149 -50.81 1.46 13.96
N LYS A 150 -50.45 0.76 12.86
CA LYS A 150 -49.72 -0.52 12.94
C LYS A 150 -48.26 -0.26 13.33
N LEU A 151 -47.61 0.76 12.74
CA LEU A 151 -46.26 1.19 13.08
C LEU A 151 -46.18 1.75 14.51
N GLN A 152 -47.17 2.55 14.93
CA GLN A 152 -47.26 3.04 16.32
C GLN A 152 -47.33 1.88 17.33
N LYS A 153 -48.17 0.87 17.09
CA LYS A 153 -48.27 -0.34 17.94
C LYS A 153 -47.00 -1.18 17.96
N MET A 154 -46.28 -1.25 16.85
CA MET A 154 -44.99 -1.93 16.76
C MET A 154 -43.92 -1.23 17.62
N LEU A 155 -43.80 0.10 17.53
CA LEU A 155 -42.88 0.87 18.38
C LEU A 155 -43.24 0.74 19.88
N LEU A 156 -44.53 0.72 20.23
CA LEU A 156 -44.96 0.41 21.60
C LEU A 156 -44.43 -0.95 22.07
N ASN A 157 -44.59 -2.00 21.26
CA ASN A 157 -44.13 -3.34 21.62
C ASN A 157 -42.61 -3.40 21.81
N LEU A 158 -41.84 -2.69 20.97
CA LEU A 158 -40.40 -2.53 21.16
C LEU A 158 -40.07 -1.79 22.46
N ALA A 159 -40.72 -0.66 22.74
CA ALA A 159 -40.49 0.13 23.96
C ALA A 159 -40.65 -0.70 25.24
N ARG A 160 -41.60 -1.66 25.28
CA ARG A 160 -41.84 -2.54 26.45
C ARG A 160 -40.59 -3.29 26.91
N GLY A 161 -39.72 -3.72 25.97
CA GLY A 161 -38.47 -4.42 26.30
C GLY A 161 -37.40 -3.50 26.90
N HIS A 162 -37.51 -2.19 26.68
CA HIS A 162 -36.48 -1.20 26.98
C HIS A 162 -36.95 -0.08 27.93
N LEU A 163 -38.13 -0.25 28.57
CA LEU A 163 -38.73 0.75 29.47
C LEU A 163 -37.77 1.26 30.55
N HIS A 164 -36.92 0.40 31.11
CA HIS A 164 -35.96 0.81 32.14
C HIS A 164 -34.92 1.80 31.62
N SER A 165 -34.40 1.59 30.41
CA SER A 165 -33.47 2.52 29.77
C SER A 165 -34.20 3.82 29.39
N LEU A 166 -35.32 3.69 28.66
CA LEU A 166 -36.11 4.81 28.17
C LEU A 166 -36.55 5.78 29.27
N THR A 167 -37.01 5.26 30.42
CA THR A 167 -37.46 6.10 31.55
C THR A 167 -36.32 6.85 32.26
N THR A 168 -35.06 6.49 32.01
CA THR A 168 -33.88 7.23 32.50
C THR A 168 -33.29 8.19 31.46
N SER A 169 -33.77 8.16 30.22
CA SER A 169 -33.26 8.96 29.11
C SER A 169 -33.88 10.37 29.05
N ASN A 170 -33.02 11.40 29.01
CA ASN A 170 -33.45 12.79 28.84
C ASN A 170 -34.25 12.96 27.53
N GLY A 171 -35.50 13.40 27.65
CA GLY A 171 -36.42 13.59 26.52
C GLY A 171 -37.53 12.53 26.43
N PHE A 172 -37.58 11.54 27.31
CA PHE A 172 -38.72 10.63 27.44
C PHE A 172 -39.89 11.30 28.16
N ASP A 173 -40.87 11.81 27.39
CA ASP A 173 -42.12 12.31 27.97
C ASP A 173 -43.10 11.15 28.23
N HIS A 174 -43.20 10.77 29.51
CA HIS A 174 -44.18 9.79 30.01
C HIS A 174 -45.61 10.13 29.61
N VAL A 175 -46.00 11.41 29.54
CA VAL A 175 -47.37 11.83 29.24
C VAL A 175 -47.70 11.64 27.76
N THR A 176 -46.86 12.09 26.84
CA THR A 176 -47.03 11.84 25.39
C THR A 176 -46.98 10.34 25.07
N MET A 177 -46.07 9.60 25.72
CA MET A 177 -45.94 8.15 25.52
C MET A 177 -47.20 7.40 26.00
N LEU A 178 -47.73 7.71 27.20
CA LEU A 178 -48.97 7.12 27.72
C LEU A 178 -50.24 7.55 26.94
N LYS A 179 -50.37 8.83 26.57
CA LYS A 179 -51.50 9.33 25.75
C LYS A 179 -51.60 8.61 24.39
N SER A 180 -50.47 8.12 23.87
CA SER A 180 -50.42 7.39 22.61
C SER A 180 -51.00 5.97 22.68
N PHE A 181 -51.22 5.41 23.89
CA PHE A 181 -51.53 3.99 24.08
C PHE A 181 -53.01 3.62 24.21
N HIS A 182 -53.95 4.55 24.09
CA HIS A 182 -55.36 4.18 24.07
C HIS A 182 -56.18 5.04 23.07
N PRO A 183 -56.88 4.42 22.09
CA PRO A 183 -57.65 5.17 21.10
C PRO A 183 -58.68 6.13 21.70
N LYS A 184 -59.31 5.78 22.83
CA LYS A 184 -60.35 6.61 23.47
C LYS A 184 -59.84 7.91 24.11
N PHE A 185 -58.54 8.10 24.30
CA PHE A 185 -57.99 9.37 24.82
C PHE A 185 -57.57 10.35 23.71
N ARG A 186 -57.92 10.06 22.44
CA ARG A 186 -57.66 10.94 21.28
C ARG A 186 -58.84 11.86 20.93
N GLU A 187 -60.01 11.67 21.53
CA GLU A 187 -61.24 12.44 21.27
C GLU A 187 -61.91 12.87 22.59
N GLN A 188 -61.47 14.00 23.17
CA GLN A 188 -62.21 14.65 24.26
C GLN A 188 -61.82 16.13 24.43
N ASP A 189 -62.40 16.99 23.60
CA ASP A 189 -62.51 18.45 23.80
C ASP A 189 -63.81 18.91 23.10
N ASP A 190 -64.93 18.90 23.82
CA ASP A 190 -66.14 19.74 23.60
C ASP A 190 -67.31 19.29 24.52
N ILE A 191 -67.74 20.14 25.46
CA ILE A 191 -69.00 20.00 26.23
C ILE A 191 -69.59 21.39 26.53
N PRO A 192 -70.84 21.70 26.13
CA PRO A 192 -71.59 22.88 26.59
C PRO A 192 -72.48 22.60 27.83
N GLN A 193 -72.78 23.67 28.59
CA GLN A 193 -73.61 23.65 29.82
C GLN A 193 -75.13 23.72 29.55
N GLN A 194 -75.96 23.22 30.48
CA GLN A 194 -77.37 23.64 30.67
C GLN A 194 -77.81 23.66 32.15
N ASN A 195 -78.86 24.44 32.44
CA ASN A 195 -79.37 24.82 33.78
C ASN A 195 -80.37 23.81 34.40
N GLY A 196 -80.79 24.04 35.66
CA GLY A 196 -81.84 23.28 36.39
C GLY A 196 -82.94 24.16 37.01
N ASP A 197 -83.86 23.58 37.80
CA ASP A 197 -85.02 24.27 38.43
C ASP A 197 -85.57 23.56 39.72
N GLN A 198 -86.43 24.23 40.52
CA GLN A 198 -87.03 23.77 41.83
C GLN A 198 -88.54 24.09 42.00
N VAL A 199 -89.33 23.33 42.82
CA VAL A 199 -90.69 23.71 43.34
C VAL A 199 -91.05 23.06 44.73
N LYS A 200 -92.05 23.61 45.51
CA LYS A 200 -92.55 23.19 46.87
C LYS A 200 -94.15 23.31 47.04
N PRO A 201 -94.86 23.15 48.22
CA PRO A 201 -96.17 22.41 48.35
C PRO A 201 -97.35 23.09 49.16
N ALA A 202 -98.42 22.36 49.63
CA ALA A 202 -99.59 22.87 50.43
C ALA A 202 -100.40 21.82 51.34
N PRO A 203 -101.33 22.20 52.29
CA PRO A 203 -101.89 21.31 53.39
C PRO A 203 -103.39 21.41 53.95
N ALA A 204 -103.88 20.35 54.66
CA ALA A 204 -104.66 20.19 55.98
C ALA A 204 -106.17 20.57 56.36
N GLN A 205 -106.73 19.84 57.39
CA GLN A 205 -107.88 20.07 58.38
C GLN A 205 -109.40 19.74 58.06
N ALA A 206 -110.43 19.58 58.98
CA ALA A 206 -110.62 19.05 60.39
C ALA A 206 -112.13 19.05 60.94
N SER A 207 -112.44 18.47 62.15
CA SER A 207 -113.63 18.66 63.12
C SER A 207 -114.89 17.70 63.14
N GLN A 208 -115.32 17.10 64.29
CA GLN A 208 -116.42 17.40 65.31
C GLN A 208 -117.88 16.87 64.98
N ARG A 209 -118.90 16.59 65.86
CA ARG A 209 -119.13 16.66 67.36
C ARG A 209 -120.37 15.83 67.92
N GLU A 210 -120.44 15.63 69.27
CA GLU A 210 -121.54 15.51 70.32
C GLU A 210 -123.07 15.28 70.01
N SER A 211 -124.03 14.83 70.90
CA SER A 211 -124.07 14.13 72.25
C SER A 211 -125.54 13.84 72.80
N SER A 212 -125.70 13.12 73.96
CA SER A 212 -126.76 13.23 75.02
C SER A 212 -128.13 12.49 74.97
N THR A 213 -128.13 11.15 75.10
CA THR A 213 -129.16 10.42 75.93
C THR A 213 -128.52 9.74 77.15
N GLU A 214 -127.27 10.09 77.41
CA GLU A 214 -126.32 9.28 78.18
C GLU A 214 -126.37 9.57 79.69
N LEU A 215 -127.21 10.47 80.19
CA LEU A 215 -127.00 11.13 81.50
C LEU A 215 -127.01 10.22 82.75
N GLU A 216 -127.74 9.10 82.73
CA GLU A 216 -127.68 8.09 83.81
C GLU A 216 -126.52 7.10 83.61
N SER A 217 -126.24 6.71 82.35
CA SER A 217 -125.00 6.01 81.97
C SER A 217 -123.77 6.82 82.36
N LEU A 218 -123.85 8.15 82.22
CA LEU A 218 -122.83 9.14 82.52
C LEU A 218 -122.50 9.20 84.00
N ARG A 219 -123.33 8.73 84.95
CA ARG A 219 -122.90 8.63 86.35
C ARG A 219 -121.97 7.43 86.58
N THR A 220 -122.30 6.28 85.99
CA THR A 220 -121.46 5.08 86.05
C THR A 220 -120.21 5.24 85.18
N GLN A 221 -120.35 5.84 83.99
CA GLN A 221 -119.25 6.29 83.18
C GLN A 221 -118.45 7.39 83.88
N VAL A 222 -119.03 8.37 84.60
CA VAL A 222 -118.22 9.35 85.35
C VAL A 222 -117.40 8.68 86.44
N ALA A 223 -117.91 7.68 87.16
CA ALA A 223 -117.08 6.92 88.10
C ALA A 223 -115.96 6.13 87.39
N SER A 224 -116.28 5.45 86.29
CA SER A 224 -115.30 4.73 85.46
C SER A 224 -114.29 5.66 84.78
N LEU A 225 -114.72 6.84 84.36
CA LEU A 225 -113.93 7.90 83.75
C LEU A 225 -113.09 8.60 84.79
N GLN A 226 -113.54 8.71 86.05
CA GLN A 226 -112.73 9.22 87.15
C GLN A 226 -111.56 8.25 87.41
N GLN A 227 -111.84 6.95 87.48
CA GLN A 227 -110.80 5.92 87.61
C GLN A 227 -109.85 5.89 86.39
N GLN A 228 -110.39 6.06 85.16
CA GLN A 228 -109.56 6.20 83.96
C GLN A 228 -108.77 7.51 83.93
N VAL A 229 -109.33 8.63 84.43
CA VAL A 229 -108.64 9.93 84.54
C VAL A 229 -107.53 9.86 85.58
N ASP A 230 -107.73 9.19 86.71
CA ASP A 230 -106.69 8.99 87.71
C ASP A 230 -105.57 8.10 87.15
N THR A 231 -105.93 7.02 86.44
CA THR A 231 -104.97 6.14 85.72
C THR A 231 -104.19 6.93 84.66
N VAL A 232 -104.89 7.66 83.79
CA VAL A 232 -104.30 8.52 82.74
C VAL A 232 -103.51 9.68 83.35
N CYS A 233 -103.83 10.17 84.55
CA CYS A 233 -102.99 11.12 85.27
C CYS A 233 -101.68 10.48 85.72
N THR A 234 -101.71 9.25 86.25
CA THR A 234 -100.47 8.52 86.60
C THR A 234 -99.63 8.16 85.36
N GLU A 235 -100.26 7.77 84.25
CA GLU A 235 -99.57 7.51 82.97
C GLU A 235 -99.00 8.81 82.37
N ARG A 236 -99.77 9.91 82.39
CA ARG A 236 -99.31 11.25 81.97
C ARG A 236 -98.10 11.69 82.78
N ASP A 237 -98.13 11.50 84.10
CA ASP A 237 -97.05 11.96 84.97
C ASP A 237 -95.81 11.06 84.83
N GLN A 238 -95.95 9.74 84.67
CA GLN A 238 -94.85 8.86 84.25
C GLN A 238 -94.26 9.23 82.90
N LEU A 239 -95.09 9.51 81.89
CA LEU A 239 -94.62 9.96 80.56
C LEU A 239 -93.95 11.34 80.64
N ARG A 240 -94.41 12.22 81.53
CA ARG A 240 -93.80 13.53 81.77
C ARG A 240 -92.40 13.38 82.38
N ASP A 241 -92.24 12.49 83.35
CA ASP A 241 -90.95 12.19 83.95
C ASP A 241 -89.99 11.53 82.96
N GLN A 242 -90.47 10.62 82.10
CA GLN A 242 -89.69 10.06 80.99
C GLN A 242 -89.26 11.14 79.98
N VAL A 243 -90.14 12.07 79.63
CA VAL A 243 -89.81 13.20 78.74
C VAL A 243 -88.77 14.13 79.38
N LEU A 244 -88.84 14.35 80.70
CA LEU A 244 -87.82 15.13 81.43
C LEU A 244 -86.46 14.40 81.48
N ALA A 245 -86.44 13.08 81.68
CA ALA A 245 -85.21 12.28 81.62
C ALA A 245 -84.57 12.33 80.23
N ILE A 246 -85.34 12.10 79.16
CA ILE A 246 -84.88 12.18 77.76
C ILE A 246 -84.42 13.61 77.42
N ALA A 247 -85.04 14.65 77.98
CA ALA A 247 -84.58 16.03 77.81
C ALA A 247 -83.20 16.27 78.46
N ALA A 248 -82.92 15.65 79.61
CA ALA A 248 -81.62 15.71 80.27
C ALA A 248 -80.53 14.97 79.46
N GLU A 249 -80.79 13.73 79.04
CA GLU A 249 -79.87 12.94 78.19
C GLU A 249 -79.56 13.66 76.87
N LYS A 250 -80.56 14.33 76.28
CA LYS A 250 -80.39 15.14 75.06
C LYS A 250 -79.46 16.33 75.29
N GLU A 251 -79.50 16.96 76.46
CA GLU A 251 -78.61 18.08 76.77
C GLU A 251 -77.18 17.62 77.06
N GLU A 252 -77.01 16.47 77.74
CA GLU A 252 -75.71 15.82 77.90
C GLU A 252 -75.08 15.45 76.54
N LEU A 253 -75.87 14.85 75.63
CA LEU A 253 -75.42 14.56 74.27
C LEU A 253 -75.07 15.83 73.47
N ARG A 254 -75.80 16.93 73.65
CA ARG A 254 -75.44 18.23 73.05
C ARG A 254 -74.10 18.73 73.56
N GLN A 255 -73.86 18.65 74.87
CA GLN A 255 -72.60 19.08 75.47
C GLN A 255 -71.42 18.22 74.96
N ASN A 256 -71.62 16.90 74.85
CA ASN A 256 -70.61 15.98 74.29
C ASN A 256 -70.32 16.27 72.81
N ILE A 257 -71.34 16.54 71.98
CA ILE A 257 -71.16 16.97 70.59
C ILE A 257 -70.40 18.30 70.52
N SER A 258 -70.70 19.26 71.40
CA SER A 258 -69.99 20.54 71.48
C SER A 258 -68.50 20.34 71.78
N ASN A 259 -68.18 19.52 72.79
CA ASN A 259 -66.79 19.22 73.18
C ASN A 259 -66.02 18.55 72.02
N ILE A 260 -66.60 17.52 71.38
CA ILE A 260 -66.00 16.83 70.22
C ILE A 260 -65.79 17.80 69.05
N THR A 261 -66.69 18.75 68.84
CA THR A 261 -66.55 19.78 67.78
C THR A 261 -65.38 20.73 68.07
N VAL A 262 -65.13 21.07 69.34
CA VAL A 262 -63.96 21.86 69.75
C VAL A 262 -62.66 21.07 69.57
N GLU A 263 -62.62 19.79 69.94
CA GLU A 263 -61.45 18.93 69.75
C GLU A 263 -61.13 18.70 68.26
N GLN A 264 -62.14 18.54 67.41
CA GLN A 264 -61.98 18.44 65.96
C GLN A 264 -61.45 19.75 65.35
N THR A 265 -61.97 20.90 65.77
CA THR A 265 -61.51 22.20 65.23
C THR A 265 -60.11 22.57 65.70
N GLN A 266 -59.69 22.17 66.91
CA GLN A 266 -58.29 22.27 67.33
C GLN A 266 -57.39 21.35 66.50
N SER A 267 -57.77 20.09 66.30
CA SER A 267 -56.99 19.11 65.51
C SER A 267 -56.83 19.54 64.04
N GLN A 268 -57.87 20.11 63.43
CA GLN A 268 -57.82 20.69 62.08
C GLN A 268 -56.94 21.95 62.00
N GLY A 269 -56.68 22.63 63.11
CA GLY A 269 -55.77 23.78 63.18
C GLY A 269 -54.28 23.41 63.06
N GLU A 270 -53.90 22.18 63.40
CA GLU A 270 -52.50 21.72 63.36
C GLU A 270 -52.08 21.13 61.99
N GLU A 271 -53.04 20.61 61.21
CA GLU A 271 -52.80 20.14 59.83
C GLU A 271 -52.18 21.21 58.89
N PRO A 272 -52.66 22.47 58.80
CA PRO A 272 -52.05 23.45 57.91
C PRO A 272 -50.62 23.85 58.32
N ALA A 273 -50.31 23.88 59.63
CA ALA A 273 -48.98 24.18 60.13
C ALA A 273 -47.97 23.06 59.84
N THR A 274 -48.40 21.80 60.00
CA THR A 274 -47.58 20.62 59.66
C THR A 274 -47.44 20.42 58.15
N SER A 275 -48.50 20.70 57.37
CA SER A 275 -48.47 20.71 55.90
C SER A 275 -47.50 21.76 55.35
N SER A 276 -47.52 22.99 55.88
CA SER A 276 -46.58 24.06 55.51
C SER A 276 -45.12 23.66 55.75
N LYS A 277 -44.79 23.16 56.95
CA LYS A 277 -43.43 22.63 57.25
C LYS A 277 -43.03 21.46 56.37
N LYS A 278 -43.97 20.58 56.00
CA LYS A 278 -43.72 19.43 55.11
C LYS A 278 -43.38 19.88 53.70
N GLU A 279 -44.02 20.95 53.20
CA GLU A 279 -43.73 21.52 51.89
C GLU A 279 -42.40 22.31 51.90
N GLU A 280 -42.13 23.07 52.96
CA GLU A 280 -40.84 23.76 53.15
C GLU A 280 -39.66 22.75 53.21
N LEU A 281 -39.84 21.62 53.90
CA LEU A 281 -38.86 20.52 53.89
C LEU A 281 -38.74 19.85 52.51
N ARG A 282 -39.82 19.68 51.76
CA ARG A 282 -39.78 19.14 50.38
C ARG A 282 -39.00 20.04 49.44
N GLN A 283 -39.21 21.36 49.52
CA GLN A 283 -38.45 22.33 48.72
C GLN A 283 -36.96 22.28 49.08
N ARG A 284 -36.61 22.25 50.37
CA ARG A 284 -35.20 22.12 50.80
C ARG A 284 -34.56 20.81 50.33
N VAL A 285 -35.28 19.68 50.35
CA VAL A 285 -34.80 18.40 49.81
C VAL A 285 -34.62 18.47 48.29
N ALA A 286 -35.53 19.12 47.56
CA ALA A 286 -35.40 19.31 46.12
C ALA A 286 -34.17 20.17 45.77
N THR A 287 -33.93 21.29 46.48
CA THR A 287 -32.74 22.13 46.31
C THR A 287 -31.46 21.34 46.58
N VAL A 288 -31.37 20.63 47.71
CA VAL A 288 -30.19 19.83 48.06
C VAL A 288 -29.95 18.68 47.07
N SER A 289 -31.01 18.08 46.51
CA SER A 289 -30.87 17.08 45.44
C SER A 289 -30.32 17.70 44.16
N ALA A 290 -30.80 18.88 43.75
CA ALA A 290 -30.30 19.59 42.58
C ALA A 290 -28.83 20.03 42.75
N GLU A 291 -28.45 20.51 43.93
CA GLU A 291 -27.06 20.83 44.28
C GLU A 291 -26.15 19.58 44.26
N ARG A 292 -26.62 18.46 44.82
CA ARG A 292 -25.92 17.16 44.76
C ARG A 292 -25.70 16.73 43.31
N ASP A 293 -26.72 16.84 42.47
CA ASP A 293 -26.68 16.38 41.08
C ASP A 293 -25.76 17.28 40.22
N ASP A 294 -25.73 18.59 40.50
CA ASP A 294 -24.77 19.51 39.89
C ASP A 294 -23.33 19.24 40.34
N LEU A 295 -23.10 19.03 41.65
CA LEU A 295 -21.79 18.64 42.19
C LEU A 295 -21.32 17.31 41.59
N GLN A 296 -22.19 16.31 41.47
CA GLN A 296 -21.87 15.02 40.88
C GLN A 296 -21.53 15.15 39.39
N ARG A 297 -22.20 16.04 38.65
CA ARG A 297 -21.86 16.38 37.26
C ARG A 297 -20.51 17.08 37.14
N ARG A 298 -20.21 18.05 38.01
CA ARG A 298 -18.89 18.72 38.08
C ARG A 298 -17.77 17.72 38.40
N LEU A 299 -17.98 16.83 39.37
CA LEU A 299 -17.01 15.83 39.78
C LEU A 299 -16.76 14.78 38.69
N GLY A 300 -17.79 14.42 37.91
CA GLY A 300 -17.67 13.65 36.67
C GLY A 300 -16.83 14.37 35.60
N ASN A 301 -17.09 15.66 35.37
CA ASN A 301 -16.32 16.46 34.42
C ASN A 301 -14.84 16.59 34.82
N GLU A 302 -14.53 16.82 36.09
CA GLU A 302 -13.14 16.88 36.57
C GLU A 302 -12.44 15.50 36.51
N ARG A 303 -13.16 14.39 36.79
CA ARG A 303 -12.63 13.03 36.55
C ARG A 303 -12.31 12.79 35.07
N ASN A 304 -13.17 13.24 34.15
CA ASN A 304 -12.94 13.11 32.71
C ASN A 304 -11.74 13.96 32.24
N LYS A 305 -11.58 15.19 32.75
CA LYS A 305 -10.39 16.01 32.52
C LYS A 305 -9.12 15.35 33.07
N ALA A 306 -9.17 14.78 34.27
CA ALA A 306 -8.05 14.06 34.86
C ALA A 306 -7.66 12.82 34.04
N ALA A 307 -8.65 12.04 33.57
CA ALA A 307 -8.41 10.88 32.70
C ALA A 307 -7.80 11.28 31.34
N GLN A 308 -8.31 12.34 30.69
CA GLN A 308 -7.70 12.89 29.46
C GLN A 308 -6.28 13.40 29.69
N SER A 309 -6.00 13.99 30.86
CA SER A 309 -4.67 14.49 31.22
C SER A 309 -3.70 13.34 31.49
N ALA A 310 -4.16 12.26 32.12
CA ALA A 310 -3.39 11.03 32.32
C ALA A 310 -3.08 10.31 31.00
N LEU A 311 -4.03 10.25 30.06
CA LEU A 311 -3.80 9.75 28.70
C LEU A 311 -2.71 10.55 27.97
N LYS A 312 -2.83 11.89 27.95
CA LYS A 312 -1.80 12.78 27.37
C LYS A 312 -0.44 12.64 28.04
N LEU A 313 -0.41 12.42 29.36
CA LEU A 313 0.85 12.18 30.09
C LEU A 313 1.45 10.82 29.70
N SER A 314 0.64 9.77 29.53
CA SER A 314 1.09 8.46 29.08
C SER A 314 1.65 8.52 27.66
N GLU A 315 0.96 9.20 26.75
CA GLU A 315 1.35 9.37 25.36
C GLU A 315 2.64 10.19 25.22
N THR A 316 2.76 11.32 25.92
CA THR A 316 4.01 12.10 25.97
C THR A 316 5.17 11.33 26.62
N THR A 317 4.90 10.46 27.60
CA THR A 317 5.91 9.57 28.19
C THR A 317 6.40 8.51 27.20
N LYS A 318 5.49 7.90 26.41
CA LYS A 318 5.86 6.98 25.33
C LYS A 318 6.75 7.68 24.29
N THR A 319 6.34 8.85 23.82
CA THR A 319 7.09 9.66 22.85
C THR A 319 8.47 10.06 23.39
N LEU A 320 8.59 10.42 24.67
CA LEU A 320 9.88 10.69 25.31
C LEU A 320 10.77 9.42 25.34
N GLY A 321 10.19 8.25 25.59
CA GLY A 321 10.91 6.97 25.54
C GLY A 321 11.45 6.64 24.15
N VAL A 322 10.67 6.91 23.09
CA VAL A 322 11.12 6.78 21.70
C VAL A 322 12.27 7.74 21.41
N PHE A 323 12.13 9.04 21.72
CA PHE A 323 13.22 10.00 21.50
C PHE A 323 14.48 9.70 22.32
N GLN A 324 14.36 9.12 23.51
CA GLN A 324 15.52 8.62 24.28
C GLN A 324 16.19 7.42 23.59
N GLN A 325 15.42 6.53 22.97
CA GLN A 325 15.96 5.41 22.20
C GLN A 325 16.65 5.89 20.92
N ASP A 326 16.02 6.77 20.15
CA ASP A 326 16.59 7.38 18.94
C ASP A 326 17.90 8.12 19.28
N LEU A 327 17.93 8.89 20.38
CA LEU A 327 19.14 9.57 20.84
C LEU A 327 20.27 8.57 21.20
N ARG A 328 19.96 7.39 21.74
CA ARG A 328 20.94 6.32 21.97
C ARG A 328 21.46 5.75 20.65
N VAL A 329 20.58 5.43 19.70
CA VAL A 329 20.93 4.90 18.38
C VAL A 329 21.83 5.91 17.64
N VAL A 330 21.39 7.15 17.46
CA VAL A 330 22.16 8.22 16.80
C VAL A 330 23.49 8.49 17.50
N THR A 331 23.56 8.38 18.83
CA THR A 331 24.83 8.49 19.56
C THR A 331 25.77 7.32 19.25
N SER A 332 25.25 6.09 19.14
CA SER A 332 26.02 4.91 18.77
C SER A 332 26.53 4.98 17.32
N GLU A 333 25.68 5.40 16.37
CA GLU A 333 26.01 5.61 14.97
C GLU A 333 27.08 6.70 14.81
N LYS A 334 26.94 7.84 15.49
CA LYS A 334 27.94 8.91 15.52
C LYS A 334 29.30 8.40 16.01
N ASN A 335 29.32 7.51 17.01
CA ASN A 335 30.56 6.92 17.53
C ASN A 335 31.15 5.91 16.53
N LEU A 336 30.32 5.09 15.88
CA LEU A 336 30.75 4.16 14.83
C LEU A 336 31.31 4.89 13.60
N LEU A 337 30.64 5.95 13.15
CA LEU A 337 31.10 6.82 12.06
C LEU A 337 32.41 7.53 12.43
N ARG A 338 32.58 7.95 13.68
CA ARG A 338 33.85 8.50 14.17
C ARG A 338 34.99 7.48 14.11
N SER A 339 34.73 6.22 14.50
CA SER A 339 35.72 5.13 14.37
C SER A 339 36.08 4.87 12.92
N ARG A 340 35.08 4.65 12.05
CA ARG A 340 35.29 4.45 10.61
C ARG A 340 36.05 5.61 9.95
N TRP A 341 35.77 6.85 10.36
CA TRP A 341 36.51 8.02 9.88
C TRP A 341 37.97 8.03 10.35
N GLN A 342 38.26 7.57 11.58
CA GLN A 342 39.66 7.38 12.03
C GLN A 342 40.36 6.31 11.20
N ASP A 343 39.74 5.16 10.97
CA ASP A 343 40.30 4.07 10.14
C ASP A 343 40.58 4.54 8.71
N VAL A 344 39.64 5.27 8.10
CA VAL A 344 39.79 5.84 6.74
C VAL A 344 40.88 6.91 6.72
N LYS A 345 40.98 7.75 7.75
CA LYS A 345 42.04 8.76 7.87
C LYS A 345 43.43 8.13 8.01
N GLU A 346 43.55 7.04 8.75
CA GLU A 346 44.80 6.30 8.90
C GLU A 346 45.19 5.62 7.58
N LYS A 347 44.25 4.91 6.93
CA LYS A 347 44.44 4.34 5.58
C LYS A 347 44.87 5.40 4.56
N LEU A 348 44.24 6.58 4.56
CA LEU A 348 44.62 7.70 3.69
C LEU A 348 46.04 8.20 3.99
N SER A 349 46.45 8.24 5.27
CA SER A 349 47.82 8.59 5.64
C SER A 349 48.84 7.54 5.19
N THR A 350 48.47 6.26 5.13
CA THR A 350 49.34 5.18 4.63
C THR A 350 49.47 5.24 3.11
N LEU A 351 48.33 5.30 2.40
CA LEU A 351 48.30 5.45 0.94
C LEU A 351 49.03 6.70 0.46
N SER A 352 48.98 7.80 1.21
CA SER A 352 49.74 9.03 0.89
C SER A 352 51.27 8.80 0.97
N LYS A 353 51.75 8.04 1.97
CA LYS A 353 53.17 7.69 2.09
C LYS A 353 53.60 6.74 0.96
N GLU A 354 52.80 5.71 0.67
CA GLU A 354 53.04 4.79 -0.43
C GLU A 354 53.09 5.51 -1.78
N HIS A 355 52.16 6.44 -2.02
CA HIS A 355 52.17 7.31 -3.21
C HIS A 355 53.46 8.14 -3.30
N ASP A 356 53.91 8.76 -2.21
CA ASP A 356 55.15 9.55 -2.19
C ASP A 356 56.41 8.69 -2.38
N GLU A 357 56.42 7.45 -1.91
CA GLU A 357 57.50 6.48 -2.15
C GLU A 357 57.52 5.96 -3.60
N LEU A 358 56.34 5.62 -4.15
CA LEU A 358 56.18 5.25 -5.56
C LEU A 358 56.58 6.40 -6.48
N LYS A 359 56.21 7.64 -6.15
CA LYS A 359 56.59 8.83 -6.90
C LYS A 359 58.10 9.08 -6.86
N LYS A 360 58.76 8.99 -5.70
CA LYS A 360 60.23 9.04 -5.61
C LYS A 360 60.91 7.96 -6.45
N THR A 361 60.35 6.75 -6.43
CA THR A 361 60.85 5.62 -7.23
C THR A 361 60.69 5.90 -8.73
N GLN A 362 59.52 6.40 -9.15
CA GLN A 362 59.23 6.80 -10.53
C GLN A 362 60.18 7.92 -11.01
N ASP A 363 60.38 8.97 -10.21
CA ASP A 363 61.29 10.08 -10.53
C ASP A 363 62.76 9.61 -10.59
N SER A 364 63.15 8.67 -9.72
CA SER A 364 64.49 8.05 -9.74
C SER A 364 64.71 7.21 -11.01
N VAL A 365 63.77 6.32 -11.35
CA VAL A 365 63.82 5.48 -12.56
C VAL A 365 63.81 6.34 -13.82
N LEU A 366 62.94 7.37 -13.90
CA LEU A 366 62.95 8.34 -15.00
C LEU A 366 64.28 9.08 -15.12
N THR A 367 64.94 9.39 -14.00
CA THR A 367 66.23 10.08 -14.01
C THR A 367 67.36 9.15 -14.45
N SER A 368 67.38 7.88 -14.01
CA SER A 368 68.35 6.88 -14.47
C SER A 368 68.18 6.60 -15.97
N ALA A 369 66.95 6.29 -16.40
CA ALA A 369 66.62 6.04 -17.80
C ALA A 369 66.96 7.24 -18.71
N ARG A 370 66.72 8.49 -18.26
CA ARG A 370 67.16 9.70 -18.98
C ARG A 370 68.69 9.85 -19.03
N GLY A 371 69.40 9.40 -17.99
CA GLY A 371 70.86 9.37 -17.96
C GLY A 371 71.43 8.34 -18.94
N GLU A 372 70.93 7.12 -18.90
CA GLU A 372 71.27 6.01 -19.80
C GLU A 372 70.98 6.38 -21.26
N LEU A 373 69.77 6.88 -21.57
CA LEU A 373 69.38 7.31 -22.91
C LEU A 373 70.27 8.47 -23.42
N ARG A 374 70.66 9.40 -22.54
CA ARG A 374 71.59 10.49 -22.88
C ARG A 374 73.01 9.99 -23.17
N ASN A 375 73.45 8.93 -22.48
CA ASN A 375 74.76 8.33 -22.73
C ASN A 375 74.74 7.53 -24.04
N ALA A 376 73.73 6.68 -24.25
CA ALA A 376 73.52 5.97 -25.52
C ALA A 376 73.45 6.94 -26.71
N LEU A 377 72.74 8.07 -26.59
CA LEU A 377 72.70 9.10 -27.63
C LEU A 377 74.07 9.73 -27.92
N LYS A 378 74.94 9.90 -26.91
CA LYS A 378 76.31 10.39 -27.12
C LYS A 378 77.18 9.35 -27.82
N ASP A 379 77.03 8.08 -27.47
CA ASP A 379 77.79 6.98 -28.08
C ASP A 379 77.37 6.78 -29.55
N GLU A 380 76.07 6.83 -29.85
CA GLU A 380 75.54 6.88 -31.22
C GLU A 380 76.03 8.10 -32.01
N GLN A 381 76.05 9.30 -31.40
CA GLN A 381 76.62 10.50 -32.03
C GLN A 381 78.12 10.35 -32.31
N LYS A 382 78.86 9.65 -31.45
CA LYS A 382 80.29 9.39 -31.59
C LYS A 382 80.58 8.38 -32.70
N GLU A 383 79.81 7.30 -32.78
CA GLU A 383 79.91 6.32 -33.88
C GLU A 383 79.43 6.92 -35.22
N SER A 384 78.35 7.69 -35.24
CA SER A 384 77.93 8.47 -36.42
C SER A 384 79.01 9.45 -36.89
N SER A 385 79.68 10.15 -35.97
CA SER A 385 80.83 11.02 -36.29
C SER A 385 82.01 10.24 -36.88
N LYS A 386 82.29 9.04 -36.36
CA LYS A 386 83.36 8.13 -36.81
C LYS A 386 83.05 7.52 -38.18
N LEU A 387 81.81 7.08 -38.41
CA LEU A 387 81.31 6.61 -39.71
C LEU A 387 81.33 7.74 -40.75
N SER A 388 80.92 8.95 -40.39
CA SER A 388 81.02 10.14 -41.25
C SER A 388 82.46 10.46 -41.64
N ALA A 389 83.40 10.39 -40.68
CA ALA A 389 84.83 10.54 -40.96
C ALA A 389 85.38 9.43 -41.88
N GLN A 390 84.95 8.18 -41.70
CA GLN A 390 85.29 7.06 -42.60
C GLN A 390 84.70 7.23 -44.00
N LEU A 391 83.46 7.73 -44.11
CA LEU A 391 82.81 8.03 -45.38
C LEU A 391 83.55 9.15 -46.13
N ILE A 392 83.91 10.24 -45.45
CA ILE A 392 84.72 11.33 -46.04
C ILE A 392 86.08 10.79 -46.52
N ARG A 393 86.69 9.85 -45.78
CA ARG A 393 87.96 9.23 -46.16
C ARG A 393 87.83 8.34 -47.40
N THR A 394 86.82 7.47 -47.45
CA THR A 394 86.56 6.61 -48.61
C THR A 394 86.11 7.41 -49.84
N VAL A 395 85.34 8.49 -49.68
CA VAL A 395 85.03 9.42 -50.77
C VAL A 395 86.31 10.05 -51.33
N LYS A 396 87.23 10.52 -50.49
CA LYS A 396 88.54 11.03 -50.95
C LYS A 396 89.39 9.96 -51.66
N GLU A 397 89.37 8.72 -51.18
CA GLU A 397 90.06 7.59 -51.83
C GLU A 397 89.42 7.21 -53.17
N LEU A 398 88.10 7.36 -53.32
CA LEU A 398 87.40 7.18 -54.60
C LEU A 398 87.66 8.35 -55.55
N GLU A 399 87.78 9.60 -55.07
CA GLU A 399 88.19 10.75 -55.88
C GLU A 399 89.63 10.63 -56.39
N THR A 400 90.58 10.14 -55.57
CA THR A 400 91.95 9.89 -56.06
C THR A 400 91.99 8.73 -57.05
N ARG A 401 91.26 7.64 -56.81
CA ARG A 401 91.09 6.56 -57.82
C ARG A 401 90.46 7.05 -59.11
N LYS A 402 89.46 7.94 -59.04
CA LYS A 402 88.85 8.56 -60.23
C LYS A 402 89.89 9.38 -61.01
N LYS A 403 90.66 10.24 -60.34
CA LYS A 403 91.75 11.01 -60.98
C LYS A 403 92.81 10.10 -61.60
N SER A 404 93.17 8.98 -60.95
CA SER A 404 94.06 7.98 -61.54
C SER A 404 93.46 7.28 -62.75
N ALA A 405 92.15 6.97 -62.74
CA ALA A 405 91.46 6.41 -63.89
C ALA A 405 91.37 7.40 -65.07
N GLU A 406 91.13 8.69 -64.80
CA GLU A 406 91.18 9.77 -65.77
C GLU A 406 92.60 9.90 -66.38
N ALA A 407 93.65 9.85 -65.57
CA ALA A 407 95.05 9.85 -66.04
C ALA A 407 95.42 8.58 -66.85
N ILE A 408 94.84 7.41 -66.52
CA ILE A 408 94.98 6.18 -67.31
C ILE A 408 94.28 6.34 -68.66
N GLN A 409 93.08 6.94 -68.69
CA GLN A 409 92.34 7.22 -69.93
C GLN A 409 93.12 8.18 -70.84
N GLU A 410 93.74 9.21 -70.28
CA GLU A 410 94.64 10.14 -70.98
C GLU A 410 95.91 9.45 -71.47
N CYS A 411 96.54 8.57 -70.66
CA CYS A 411 97.64 7.72 -71.13
C CYS A 411 97.23 6.80 -72.30
N ILE A 412 95.98 6.33 -72.33
CA ILE A 412 95.47 5.50 -73.44
C ILE A 412 95.25 6.34 -74.70
N SER A 413 94.80 7.60 -74.61
CA SER A 413 94.71 8.49 -75.78
C SER A 413 96.11 8.85 -76.29
N VAL A 414 97.01 9.29 -75.41
CA VAL A 414 98.41 9.61 -75.77
C VAL A 414 99.13 8.40 -76.37
N LYS A 415 98.85 7.18 -75.91
CA LYS A 415 99.39 5.96 -76.52
C LYS A 415 98.82 5.72 -77.93
N LYS A 416 97.53 5.95 -78.16
CA LYS A 416 96.93 5.89 -79.52
C LYS A 416 97.54 6.94 -80.45
N ASP A 417 97.76 8.16 -79.95
CA ASP A 417 98.39 9.24 -80.71
C ASP A 417 99.85 8.91 -81.03
N LEU A 418 100.59 8.34 -80.08
CA LEU A 418 101.96 7.84 -80.30
C LEU A 418 102.01 6.67 -81.31
N GLU A 419 100.99 5.80 -81.32
CA GLU A 419 100.85 4.73 -82.32
C GLU A 419 100.48 5.29 -83.71
N ALA A 420 99.69 6.36 -83.79
CA ALA A 420 99.43 7.10 -85.02
C ALA A 420 100.69 7.82 -85.54
N GLU A 421 101.49 8.44 -84.66
CA GLU A 421 102.72 9.12 -85.05
C GLU A 421 103.84 8.15 -85.41
N LYS A 422 103.87 6.96 -84.78
CA LYS A 422 104.71 5.83 -85.24
C LYS A 422 104.32 5.34 -86.64
N ARG A 423 103.05 5.44 -87.06
CA ARG A 423 102.65 5.18 -88.46
C ARG A 423 103.15 6.28 -89.40
N LYS A 424 103.11 7.56 -89.01
CA LYS A 424 103.72 8.65 -89.82
C LYS A 424 105.24 8.48 -90.00
N ARG A 425 105.92 7.92 -88.99
CA ARG A 425 107.37 7.61 -89.02
C ARG A 425 107.84 6.61 -90.08
N GLN A 426 106.94 6.02 -90.89
CA GLN A 426 107.32 5.28 -92.11
C GLN A 426 107.70 6.20 -93.29
N VAL A 427 107.60 7.52 -93.15
CA VAL A 427 108.12 8.51 -94.11
C VAL A 427 109.25 9.31 -93.45
N GLY A 428 110.33 9.57 -94.20
CA GLY A 428 111.61 10.04 -93.64
C GLY A 428 111.58 11.44 -93.00
N MET A 429 112.30 11.59 -91.89
CA MET A 429 112.43 12.83 -91.10
C MET A 429 113.90 13.16 -90.78
N SER A 430 114.17 14.43 -90.45
CA SER A 430 115.50 15.03 -90.36
C SER A 430 116.20 14.85 -88.99
N LEU A 431 117.44 15.35 -88.89
CA LEU A 431 118.27 15.24 -87.69
C LEU A 431 117.80 16.12 -86.52
N ALA A 432 117.33 17.34 -86.78
CA ALA A 432 116.87 18.27 -85.73
C ALA A 432 115.63 17.74 -84.98
N GLU A 433 114.79 16.96 -85.66
CA GLU A 433 113.58 16.36 -85.11
C GLU A 433 113.89 15.14 -84.22
N ARG A 434 115.09 14.54 -84.31
CA ARG A 434 115.49 13.42 -83.43
C ARG A 434 115.82 13.88 -82.02
N ASP A 435 116.57 14.96 -81.87
CA ASP A 435 117.07 15.40 -80.56
C ASP A 435 115.94 15.91 -79.65
N GLN A 436 114.96 16.64 -80.19
CA GLN A 436 113.77 17.04 -79.43
C GLN A 436 112.96 15.83 -78.94
N ILE A 437 112.80 14.80 -79.77
CA ILE A 437 112.12 13.56 -79.38
C ILE A 437 112.94 12.80 -78.31
N GLN A 438 114.27 12.84 -78.39
CA GLN A 438 115.16 12.13 -77.46
C GLN A 438 115.16 12.74 -76.05
N GLN A 439 115.00 14.07 -75.92
CA GLN A 439 114.74 14.72 -74.63
C GLN A 439 113.36 14.37 -74.06
N ALA A 440 112.30 14.44 -74.88
CA ALA A 440 110.94 14.09 -74.46
C ALA A 440 110.83 12.63 -73.98
N LEU A 441 111.53 11.70 -74.63
CA LEU A 441 111.54 10.29 -74.25
C LEU A 441 112.30 10.01 -72.94
N GLY A 442 113.19 10.91 -72.52
CA GLY A 442 113.91 10.83 -71.25
C GLY A 442 113.01 11.17 -70.05
N ALA A 443 112.26 12.27 -70.16
CA ALA A 443 111.30 12.70 -69.13
C ALA A 443 110.23 11.62 -68.88
N GLU A 444 109.64 11.08 -69.95
CA GLU A 444 108.50 10.16 -69.81
C GLU A 444 108.89 8.74 -69.38
N LYS A 445 110.17 8.36 -69.49
CA LYS A 445 110.69 7.13 -68.88
C LYS A 445 110.75 7.20 -67.36
N GLU A 446 111.18 8.31 -66.77
CA GLU A 446 111.20 8.47 -65.31
C GLU A 446 109.78 8.58 -64.74
N ARG A 447 108.85 9.19 -65.49
CA ARG A 447 107.43 9.25 -65.12
C ARG A 447 106.77 7.86 -65.02
N ILE A 448 107.06 6.96 -65.97
CA ILE A 448 106.60 5.55 -65.93
C ILE A 448 107.20 4.80 -64.73
N LYS A 449 108.45 5.10 -64.38
CA LYS A 449 109.17 4.48 -63.24
C LYS A 449 108.50 4.82 -61.90
N ALA A 450 108.07 6.07 -61.72
CA ALA A 450 107.33 6.51 -60.54
C ALA A 450 105.98 5.79 -60.39
N LEU A 451 105.17 5.76 -61.47
CA LEU A 451 103.85 5.11 -61.48
C LEU A 451 103.93 3.57 -61.28
N THR A 452 105.04 2.95 -61.68
CA THR A 452 105.26 1.51 -61.47
C THR A 452 105.40 1.17 -59.97
N LYS A 453 105.91 2.11 -59.16
CA LYS A 453 106.10 1.93 -57.71
C LYS A 453 104.76 1.97 -56.95
N GLU A 454 103.92 2.97 -57.24
CA GLU A 454 102.60 3.12 -56.60
C GLU A 454 101.67 1.92 -56.87
N ARG A 455 101.79 1.30 -58.06
CA ARG A 455 101.05 0.08 -58.42
C ARG A 455 101.37 -1.11 -57.50
N ASP A 456 102.64 -1.27 -57.14
CA ASP A 456 103.09 -2.44 -56.39
C ASP A 456 102.76 -2.31 -54.89
N ASP A 457 102.82 -1.10 -54.33
CA ASP A 457 102.32 -0.80 -52.98
C ASP A 457 100.81 -1.10 -52.84
N ALA A 458 100.01 -0.74 -53.84
CA ALA A 458 98.55 -0.95 -53.87
C ALA A 458 98.12 -2.42 -53.93
N LYS A 459 99.01 -3.33 -54.36
CA LYS A 459 98.68 -4.75 -54.57
C LYS A 459 98.60 -5.56 -53.27
N THR A 460 99.13 -5.02 -52.17
CA THR A 460 99.27 -5.71 -50.87
C THR A 460 98.00 -5.66 -50.00
N LEU A 461 96.96 -4.94 -50.40
CA LEU A 461 95.77 -4.68 -49.57
C LEU A 461 94.51 -5.51 -49.94
N ALA A 462 94.56 -6.31 -51.00
CA ALA A 462 93.36 -6.81 -51.68
C ALA A 462 93.15 -8.34 -51.53
N SER A 463 92.94 -8.84 -50.31
CA SER A 463 92.50 -10.23 -50.09
C SER A 463 91.69 -10.44 -48.80
N ARG A 464 90.35 -10.55 -48.93
CA ARG A 464 89.43 -11.38 -48.11
C ARG A 464 88.04 -11.42 -48.75
N ASN A 465 87.31 -12.50 -48.50
CA ASN A 465 86.19 -12.97 -49.34
C ASN A 465 84.82 -12.36 -48.96
N PHE A 466 83.86 -12.50 -49.89
CA PHE A 466 82.43 -12.26 -49.68
C PHE A 466 81.68 -13.58 -49.94
N ASP A 467 80.74 -13.94 -49.08
CA ASP A 467 80.08 -15.26 -49.08
C ASP A 467 78.61 -15.14 -49.49
N LYS A 468 78.13 -16.09 -50.30
CA LYS A 468 76.87 -15.95 -51.04
C LYS A 468 75.68 -16.62 -50.36
N ASP A 469 75.91 -17.68 -49.60
CA ASP A 469 74.84 -18.53 -49.05
C ASP A 469 74.02 -17.84 -47.94
N LYS A 470 74.59 -16.82 -47.28
CA LYS A 470 73.87 -16.00 -46.28
C LYS A 470 72.79 -15.09 -46.88
N LEU A 471 72.80 -14.87 -48.20
CA LEU A 471 71.81 -14.01 -48.86
C LEU A 471 70.49 -14.75 -49.12
N ASP A 472 70.56 -16.04 -49.46
CA ASP A 472 69.39 -16.82 -49.84
C ASP A 472 68.53 -17.20 -48.62
N SER A 473 69.15 -17.55 -47.48
CA SER A 473 68.43 -17.77 -46.20
C SER A 473 67.72 -16.52 -45.66
N PHE A 474 68.12 -15.32 -46.09
CA PHE A 474 67.44 -14.08 -45.70
C PHE A 474 66.13 -13.86 -46.49
N LEU A 475 66.02 -14.44 -47.68
CA LEU A 475 64.84 -14.29 -48.54
C LEU A 475 63.68 -15.20 -48.09
N GLU A 476 63.94 -16.44 -47.67
CA GLU A 476 62.90 -17.33 -47.09
C GLU A 476 62.28 -16.75 -45.81
N TYR A 477 63.08 -16.11 -44.95
CA TYR A 477 62.61 -15.51 -43.69
C TYR A 477 61.60 -14.35 -43.91
N ILE A 478 61.65 -13.66 -45.05
CA ILE A 478 60.72 -12.56 -45.36
C ILE A 478 59.35 -13.10 -45.82
N GLU A 479 59.29 -14.26 -46.48
CA GLU A 479 58.01 -14.82 -46.98
C GLU A 479 57.08 -15.32 -45.86
N ASP A 480 57.61 -15.76 -44.71
CA ASP A 480 56.79 -16.16 -43.56
C ASP A 480 56.21 -14.98 -42.77
N ILE A 481 56.87 -13.81 -42.80
CA ILE A 481 56.37 -12.59 -42.15
C ILE A 481 55.06 -12.10 -42.80
N ASP A 482 54.95 -12.16 -44.13
CA ASP A 482 53.75 -11.70 -44.85
C ASP A 482 52.53 -12.62 -44.67
N LYS A 483 52.73 -13.91 -44.32
CA LYS A 483 51.63 -14.83 -43.96
C LYS A 483 50.96 -14.42 -42.64
N CYS A 484 51.74 -13.93 -41.67
CA CYS A 484 51.23 -13.50 -40.36
C CYS A 484 50.45 -12.18 -40.45
N ARG A 485 50.90 -11.26 -41.32
CA ARG A 485 50.33 -9.92 -41.51
C ARG A 485 48.87 -9.92 -42.00
N ASN A 486 48.45 -10.98 -42.69
CA ASN A 486 47.09 -11.13 -43.22
C ASN A 486 46.03 -11.60 -42.19
N ARG A 487 46.41 -11.98 -40.96
CA ARG A 487 45.48 -12.44 -39.91
C ARG A 487 45.36 -11.48 -38.70
N ARG A 488 45.18 -10.17 -38.95
CA ARG A 488 44.85 -9.09 -37.97
C ARG A 488 45.50 -9.19 -36.57
N CYS A 489 46.71 -9.70 -36.45
CA CYS A 489 47.44 -9.72 -35.18
C CYS A 489 47.92 -8.30 -34.84
N LYS A 490 47.63 -7.81 -33.63
CA LYS A 490 48.04 -6.48 -33.16
C LYS A 490 49.38 -6.47 -32.39
N ALA A 491 50.19 -7.52 -32.51
CA ALA A 491 51.53 -7.55 -31.92
C ALA A 491 52.47 -6.58 -32.66
N SER A 492 53.29 -5.84 -31.89
CA SER A 492 54.35 -5.00 -32.43
C SER A 492 55.59 -5.86 -32.73
N PHE A 493 55.72 -6.31 -33.98
CA PHE A 493 56.88 -7.07 -34.44
C PHE A 493 58.10 -6.16 -34.64
N GLY A 494 59.23 -6.54 -34.04
CA GLY A 494 60.52 -5.86 -34.21
C GLY A 494 61.66 -6.87 -34.21
N ALA A 495 62.34 -6.99 -35.35
CA ALA A 495 63.63 -7.67 -35.47
C ALA A 495 64.71 -6.61 -35.61
N TYR A 496 65.86 -6.85 -34.99
CA TYR A 496 67.06 -6.04 -35.21
C TYR A 496 68.27 -6.94 -35.42
N ILE A 497 69.29 -6.39 -36.06
CA ILE A 497 70.54 -7.07 -36.35
C ILE A 497 71.52 -6.66 -35.26
N GLU A 498 72.08 -7.63 -34.56
CA GLU A 498 73.13 -7.42 -33.57
C GLU A 498 74.42 -8.06 -34.10
N LEU A 499 75.54 -7.36 -33.94
CA LEU A 499 76.80 -7.68 -34.59
C LEU A 499 77.85 -8.00 -33.53
N ASP A 500 77.85 -9.26 -33.09
CA ASP A 500 78.73 -9.76 -32.03
C ASP A 500 79.89 -10.57 -32.64
N GLY A 501 81.10 -10.40 -32.09
CA GLY A 501 82.32 -11.12 -32.50
C GLY A 501 82.78 -10.96 -33.96
N GLY A 502 82.02 -10.28 -34.83
CA GLY A 502 82.27 -10.17 -36.27
C GLY A 502 81.32 -10.97 -37.17
N GLU A 503 80.29 -11.63 -36.62
CA GLU A 503 79.16 -12.15 -37.40
C GLU A 503 77.88 -11.32 -37.21
N LEU A 504 77.17 -11.10 -38.31
CA LEU A 504 75.83 -10.50 -38.30
C LEU A 504 74.82 -11.55 -37.82
N THR A 505 74.25 -11.34 -36.63
CA THR A 505 73.23 -12.22 -36.05
C THR A 505 71.88 -11.49 -36.06
N LEU A 506 70.88 -12.06 -36.74
CA LEU A 506 69.53 -11.51 -36.76
C LEU A 506 68.78 -11.98 -35.49
N ILE A 507 68.48 -11.06 -34.58
CA ILE A 507 67.77 -11.38 -33.33
C ILE A 507 66.31 -10.96 -33.47
N ALA A 508 65.45 -11.94 -33.72
CA ALA A 508 64.02 -11.79 -33.59
C ALA A 508 63.64 -11.90 -32.10
N ARG A 509 63.11 -10.81 -31.51
CA ARG A 509 62.57 -10.87 -30.14
C ARG A 509 61.24 -11.61 -30.11
N TYR A 510 61.30 -12.93 -30.00
CA TYR A 510 60.21 -13.70 -29.41
C TYR A 510 60.21 -13.51 -27.89
N SER A 511 59.15 -12.91 -27.35
CA SER A 511 58.84 -13.05 -25.92
C SER A 511 58.21 -14.42 -25.69
N SER A 512 59.07 -15.41 -25.41
CA SER A 512 58.77 -16.83 -25.12
C SER A 512 58.27 -17.71 -26.29
N PRO A 513 58.70 -18.99 -26.39
CA PRO A 513 58.02 -20.01 -27.20
C PRO A 513 56.55 -20.26 -26.77
N SER A 514 56.16 -19.76 -25.60
CA SER A 514 54.80 -19.79 -25.08
C SER A 514 54.09 -18.45 -25.31
N HIS A 515 53.85 -18.06 -26.57
CA HIS A 515 52.72 -17.16 -26.84
C HIS A 515 51.44 -17.98 -26.67
N TYR A 516 51.09 -18.26 -25.40
CA TYR A 516 49.70 -18.53 -25.08
C TYR A 516 48.92 -17.34 -25.62
N HIS A 517 47.92 -17.64 -26.45
CA HIS A 517 46.82 -16.72 -26.61
C HIS A 517 46.38 -16.35 -25.19
N CYS A 518 46.53 -15.07 -24.82
CA CYS A 518 45.64 -14.52 -23.82
C CYS A 518 44.24 -14.89 -24.32
N PRO A 519 43.37 -15.49 -23.50
CA PRO A 519 42.00 -15.67 -23.92
C PRO A 519 41.52 -14.32 -24.42
N GLU A 520 41.17 -14.27 -25.70
CA GLU A 520 40.00 -13.52 -26.04
C GLU A 520 38.93 -14.03 -25.05
N THR A 521 38.25 -13.13 -24.35
CA THR A 521 36.83 -13.37 -24.17
C THR A 521 36.23 -13.10 -25.57
N ASP A 522 36.42 -13.96 -26.58
CA ASP A 522 35.83 -15.30 -26.63
C ASP A 522 34.93 -15.55 -25.42
N MET A 523 33.79 -14.87 -25.47
CA MET A 523 32.56 -15.50 -25.01
C MET A 523 32.27 -16.71 -25.93
N SER A 524 33.19 -17.68 -25.88
CA SER A 524 32.82 -19.07 -25.70
C SER A 524 31.63 -19.05 -24.73
N PRO A 525 30.43 -19.44 -25.19
CA PRO A 525 29.21 -19.21 -24.42
C PRO A 525 29.45 -19.80 -23.03
N ASN A 526 29.26 -18.99 -21.99
CA ASN A 526 29.47 -19.46 -20.64
C ASN A 526 28.41 -20.54 -20.40
N ASN A 527 28.80 -21.82 -20.45
CA ASN A 527 27.88 -22.96 -20.39
C ASN A 527 27.17 -23.08 -19.03
N GLU A 528 27.45 -22.17 -18.09
CA GLU A 528 26.60 -21.94 -16.93
C GLU A 528 25.17 -21.59 -17.36
N LYS A 529 24.21 -22.20 -16.66
CA LYS A 529 22.79 -21.94 -16.80
C LYS A 529 22.27 -21.44 -15.46
N TYR A 530 21.42 -20.42 -15.44
CA TYR A 530 20.88 -19.82 -14.22
C TYR A 530 19.37 -19.71 -14.26
N VAL A 531 18.73 -19.97 -13.12
CA VAL A 531 17.35 -19.52 -12.85
C VAL A 531 17.38 -18.69 -11.57
N VAL A 532 17.03 -17.42 -11.69
CA VAL A 532 16.87 -16.49 -10.58
C VAL A 532 15.39 -16.49 -10.17
N PHE A 533 15.10 -16.98 -8.98
CA PHE A 533 13.75 -17.04 -8.43
C PHE A 533 13.40 -15.80 -7.63
N ASP A 534 12.18 -15.29 -7.80
CA ASP A 534 11.51 -14.61 -6.69
C ASP A 534 11.23 -15.61 -5.55
N ILE A 535 11.20 -15.12 -4.32
CA ILE A 535 11.09 -15.99 -3.14
C ILE A 535 9.71 -15.91 -2.46
N VAL A 536 9.18 -14.72 -2.19
CA VAL A 536 8.00 -14.57 -1.32
C VAL A 536 6.73 -14.46 -2.15
N GLY A 537 5.83 -15.45 -2.02
CA GLY A 537 4.70 -15.64 -2.92
C GLY A 537 5.02 -16.62 -4.05
N THR A 538 6.28 -16.65 -4.52
CA THR A 538 6.77 -17.66 -5.47
C THR A 538 7.20 -18.95 -4.77
N CYS A 539 8.37 -18.95 -4.12
CA CYS A 539 8.96 -20.14 -3.49
C CYS A 539 8.29 -20.50 -2.16
N VAL A 540 7.95 -19.50 -1.33
CA VAL A 540 7.23 -19.68 -0.06
C VAL A 540 5.80 -19.15 -0.16
N SER A 541 4.84 -19.85 0.44
CA SER A 541 3.43 -19.43 0.43
C SER A 541 3.09 -18.48 1.59
N TYR A 542 1.96 -17.77 1.47
CA TYR A 542 1.44 -16.92 2.54
C TYR A 542 0.54 -17.67 3.54
N ASP A 543 0.42 -19.00 3.44
CA ASP A 543 -0.56 -19.78 4.20
C ASP A 543 -0.35 -19.63 5.72
N LYS A 544 0.90 -19.61 6.19
CA LYS A 544 1.26 -19.38 7.60
C LYS A 544 0.89 -18.00 8.12
N LEU A 545 0.89 -16.98 7.25
CA LEU A 545 0.37 -15.65 7.59
C LEU A 545 -1.17 -15.66 7.67
N ILE A 546 -1.85 -16.37 6.77
CA ILE A 546 -3.31 -16.55 6.81
C ILE A 546 -3.71 -17.27 8.10
N GLU A 547 -3.06 -18.40 8.43
CA GLU A 547 -3.23 -19.14 9.68
C GLU A 547 -3.03 -18.23 10.92
N ALA A 548 -2.01 -17.36 10.90
CA ALA A 548 -1.74 -16.44 12.01
C ALA A 548 -2.84 -15.36 12.17
N VAL A 549 -3.35 -14.80 11.06
CA VAL A 549 -4.48 -13.85 11.10
C VAL A 549 -5.78 -14.54 11.55
N GLU A 550 -6.06 -15.74 11.03
CA GLU A 550 -7.23 -16.54 11.44
C GLU A 550 -7.18 -16.87 12.93
N LYS A 551 -6.03 -17.34 13.43
CA LYS A 551 -5.82 -17.67 14.84
C LYS A 551 -5.92 -16.46 15.77
N GLN A 552 -5.41 -15.29 15.37
CA GLN A 552 -5.31 -14.13 16.26
C GLN A 552 -6.55 -13.22 16.19
N LEU A 553 -7.17 -13.07 15.01
CA LEU A 553 -8.27 -12.12 14.77
C LEU A 553 -9.44 -12.72 13.98
N GLY A 554 -9.42 -14.00 13.58
CA GLY A 554 -10.40 -14.60 12.67
C GLY A 554 -11.86 -14.41 13.09
N GLU A 555 -12.20 -14.72 14.35
CA GLU A 555 -13.57 -14.53 14.87
C GLU A 555 -14.02 -13.06 14.82
N LYS A 556 -13.14 -12.12 15.19
CA LYS A 556 -13.42 -10.67 15.14
C LYS A 556 -13.61 -10.19 13.70
N LEU A 557 -12.74 -10.63 12.79
CA LEU A 557 -12.80 -10.24 11.37
C LEU A 557 -14.07 -10.76 10.71
N LEU A 558 -14.44 -12.02 10.97
CA LEU A 558 -15.67 -12.62 10.46
C LEU A 558 -16.93 -11.94 11.01
N ALA A 559 -16.93 -11.48 12.26
CA ALA A 559 -18.04 -10.68 12.82
C ALA A 559 -18.26 -9.35 12.05
N GLU A 560 -17.19 -8.73 11.56
CA GLU A 560 -17.22 -7.55 10.68
C GLU A 560 -17.42 -7.90 9.19
N ASN A 561 -17.70 -9.16 8.86
CA ASN A 561 -17.81 -9.71 7.49
C ASN A 561 -16.50 -9.65 6.67
N VAL A 562 -15.35 -9.48 7.32
CA VAL A 562 -14.02 -9.50 6.70
C VAL A 562 -13.47 -10.92 6.70
N LYS A 563 -13.22 -11.49 5.52
CA LYS A 563 -12.54 -12.80 5.42
C LYS A 563 -11.04 -12.62 5.67
N PRO A 564 -10.42 -13.39 6.59
CA PRO A 564 -8.99 -13.30 6.89
C PRO A 564 -8.07 -13.44 5.66
N ASN A 565 -8.32 -14.41 4.78
CA ASN A 565 -7.54 -14.59 3.55
C ASN A 565 -7.65 -13.40 2.59
N LEU A 566 -8.84 -12.80 2.45
CA LEU A 566 -9.04 -11.60 1.62
C LEU A 566 -8.30 -10.39 2.20
N LEU A 567 -8.31 -10.24 3.53
CA LEU A 567 -7.55 -9.18 4.20
C LEU A 567 -6.04 -9.36 3.98
N VAL A 568 -5.52 -10.59 4.11
CA VAL A 568 -4.10 -10.90 3.88
C VAL A 568 -3.69 -10.60 2.44
N ASN A 569 -4.46 -11.08 1.45
CA ASN A 569 -4.17 -10.83 0.04
C ASN A 569 -4.15 -9.32 -0.25
N LEU A 570 -5.19 -8.58 0.12
CA LEU A 570 -5.26 -7.13 -0.08
C LEU A 570 -4.15 -6.37 0.66
N TRP A 571 -3.67 -6.89 1.81
CA TRP A 571 -2.59 -6.29 2.58
C TRP A 571 -1.22 -6.49 1.92
N ILE A 572 -0.96 -7.67 1.35
CA ILE A 572 0.24 -7.95 0.56
C ILE A 572 0.25 -7.06 -0.68
N GLU A 573 -0.83 -7.04 -1.47
CA GLU A 573 -0.97 -6.18 -2.66
C GLU A 573 -0.77 -4.69 -2.34
N ALA A 574 -1.34 -4.22 -1.22
CA ALA A 574 -1.14 -2.85 -0.78
C ALA A 574 0.31 -2.58 -0.36
N ALA A 575 0.99 -3.55 0.26
CA ALA A 575 2.38 -3.41 0.67
C ALA A 575 3.35 -3.42 -0.52
N GLU A 576 3.21 -4.34 -1.49
CA GLU A 576 4.02 -4.35 -2.72
C GLU A 576 3.86 -3.05 -3.51
N ARG A 577 2.61 -2.53 -3.64
CA ARG A 577 2.35 -1.25 -4.29
C ARG A 577 3.00 -0.07 -3.56
N GLU A 578 2.87 0.02 -2.24
CA GLU A 578 3.46 1.12 -1.47
C GLU A 578 5.00 1.02 -1.43
N TYR A 579 5.55 -0.20 -1.42
CA TYR A 579 6.99 -0.48 -1.52
C TYR A 579 7.53 -0.02 -2.87
N THR A 580 6.83 -0.35 -3.96
CA THR A 580 7.08 0.15 -5.32
C THR A 580 7.06 1.69 -5.34
N TYR A 581 6.00 2.33 -4.84
CA TYR A 581 5.86 3.78 -4.86
C TYR A 581 6.93 4.51 -4.04
N LEU A 582 7.36 3.92 -2.92
CA LEU A 582 8.47 4.43 -2.12
C LEU A 582 9.81 4.25 -2.84
N SER A 583 10.05 3.10 -3.48
CA SER A 583 11.22 2.81 -4.31
C SER A 583 11.38 3.85 -5.43
N ILE A 584 10.39 3.98 -6.32
CA ILE A 584 10.46 4.88 -7.50
C ILE A 584 10.47 6.38 -7.14
N THR A 585 10.14 6.73 -5.89
CA THR A 585 10.25 8.11 -5.37
C THR A 585 11.49 8.33 -4.49
N ASN A 586 12.46 7.41 -4.49
CA ASN A 586 13.73 7.46 -3.72
C ASN A 586 13.52 7.58 -2.21
N ARG A 587 12.50 6.91 -1.66
CA ARG A 587 12.14 6.91 -0.22
C ARG A 587 12.10 5.48 0.33
N TYR A 588 13.12 4.69 -0.01
CA TYR A 588 13.20 3.28 0.37
C TYR A 588 12.98 3.04 1.87
N ILE A 589 12.28 1.97 2.19
CA ILE A 589 12.06 1.45 3.53
C ILE A 589 12.03 -0.09 3.44
N ALA A 590 12.56 -0.77 4.45
CA ALA A 590 12.47 -2.23 4.52
C ALA A 590 11.01 -2.71 4.48
N PHE A 591 10.77 -3.80 3.75
CA PHE A 591 9.42 -4.28 3.46
C PHE A 591 8.63 -4.65 4.72
N ASP A 592 9.27 -5.31 5.68
CA ASP A 592 8.68 -5.75 6.95
C ASP A 592 8.06 -4.60 7.77
N LYS A 593 8.76 -3.47 7.84
CA LYS A 593 8.37 -2.26 8.56
C LYS A 593 7.21 -1.55 7.87
N LEU A 594 7.23 -1.49 6.53
CA LEU A 594 6.11 -0.99 5.73
C LEU A 594 4.87 -1.87 5.91
N PHE A 595 5.04 -3.18 5.69
CA PHE A 595 4.02 -4.21 5.79
C PHE A 595 3.29 -4.13 7.14
N SER A 596 4.03 -4.24 8.25
CA SER A 596 3.49 -4.13 9.62
C SER A 596 2.72 -2.84 9.86
N SER A 597 3.21 -1.71 9.33
CA SER A 597 2.57 -0.40 9.47
C SER A 597 1.26 -0.28 8.69
N LEU A 598 1.13 -0.98 7.56
CA LEU A 598 -0.05 -0.94 6.70
C LEU A 598 -1.24 -1.73 7.26
N PHE A 599 -1.05 -2.67 8.18
CA PHE A 599 -2.14 -3.51 8.70
C PHE A 599 -3.34 -2.70 9.19
N TYR A 600 -3.09 -1.64 9.99
CA TYR A 600 -4.14 -0.74 10.47
C TYR A 600 -4.89 0.01 9.35
N ARG A 601 -4.19 0.35 8.26
CA ARG A 601 -4.81 0.95 7.06
C ARG A 601 -5.70 -0.07 6.36
N MET A 602 -5.29 -1.33 6.31
CA MET A 602 -6.09 -2.41 5.70
C MET A 602 -7.36 -2.72 6.49
N LEU A 603 -7.29 -2.73 7.83
CA LEU A 603 -8.49 -2.84 8.68
C LEU A 603 -9.47 -1.68 8.42
N TRP A 604 -8.99 -0.44 8.34
CA TRP A 604 -9.82 0.73 8.00
C TRP A 604 -10.48 0.59 6.62
N LEU A 605 -9.71 0.21 5.60
CA LEU A 605 -10.22 -0.01 4.24
C LEU A 605 -11.19 -1.20 4.15
N ALA A 606 -11.09 -2.18 5.05
CA ALA A 606 -12.05 -3.27 5.21
C ALA A 606 -13.33 -2.86 5.96
N GLY A 607 -13.45 -1.60 6.40
CA GLY A 607 -14.65 -1.03 7.05
C GLY A 607 -14.55 -0.84 8.56
N ILE A 608 -13.47 -1.32 9.20
CA ILE A 608 -13.31 -1.30 10.66
C ILE A 608 -12.93 0.12 11.10
N GLN A 609 -13.89 0.82 11.73
CA GLN A 609 -13.78 2.24 12.06
C GLN A 609 -12.71 2.57 13.11
N GLU A 610 -12.37 1.62 13.99
CA GLU A 610 -11.39 1.83 15.07
C GLU A 610 -10.25 0.77 15.01
N PRO A 611 -9.39 0.77 13.98
CA PRO A 611 -8.40 -0.29 13.73
C PRO A 611 -7.49 -0.62 14.91
N ARG A 612 -7.04 0.40 15.63
CA ARG A 612 -6.12 0.28 16.79
C ARG A 612 -6.81 -0.16 18.08
N SER A 613 -8.14 -0.08 18.13
CA SER A 613 -8.96 -0.65 19.21
C SER A 613 -9.37 -2.08 18.87
N PHE A 614 -9.56 -2.39 17.58
CA PHE A 614 -9.90 -3.72 17.08
C PHE A 614 -8.74 -4.72 17.21
N ALA A 615 -7.53 -4.31 16.80
CA ALA A 615 -6.29 -5.06 16.92
C ALA A 615 -5.24 -4.25 17.71
N SER A 616 -4.68 -4.86 18.75
CA SER A 616 -3.58 -4.28 19.52
C SER A 616 -2.23 -4.46 18.81
N GLU A 617 -1.21 -3.73 19.24
CA GLU A 617 0.16 -3.89 18.72
C GLU A 617 0.67 -5.34 18.94
N GLY A 618 0.35 -5.94 20.10
CA GLY A 618 0.66 -7.34 20.39
C GLY A 618 -0.20 -8.38 19.66
N ASP A 619 -1.27 -7.97 18.96
CA ASP A 619 -1.94 -8.83 17.98
C ASP A 619 -1.17 -8.81 16.65
N ILE A 620 -0.69 -7.63 16.22
CA ILE A 620 0.15 -7.49 15.02
C ILE A 620 1.46 -8.25 15.19
N GLU A 621 2.16 -8.12 16.31
CA GLU A 621 3.43 -8.85 16.57
C GLU A 621 3.30 -10.37 16.37
N LYS A 622 2.16 -10.96 16.76
CA LYS A 622 1.88 -12.40 16.57
C LYS A 622 1.51 -12.74 15.13
N ILE A 623 0.83 -11.84 14.44
CA ILE A 623 0.47 -12.00 13.02
C ILE A 623 1.71 -11.89 12.14
N THR A 624 2.57 -10.90 12.38
CA THR A 624 3.82 -10.70 11.64
C THR A 624 4.84 -11.78 11.97
N GLN A 625 4.81 -12.40 13.15
CA GLN A 625 5.55 -13.63 13.42
C GLN A 625 5.16 -14.76 12.44
N GLY A 626 3.89 -14.88 12.05
CA GLY A 626 3.47 -15.80 10.98
C GLY A 626 4.12 -15.49 9.63
N TYR A 627 4.40 -14.21 9.35
CA TYR A 627 5.17 -13.76 8.17
C TYR A 627 6.70 -13.96 8.31
N MET A 628 7.19 -14.33 9.49
CA MET A 628 8.56 -14.81 9.75
C MET A 628 8.64 -16.36 9.76
N GLU A 629 7.50 -17.03 9.61
CA GLU A 629 7.33 -18.48 9.69
C GLU A 629 6.71 -19.07 8.41
N LEU A 630 6.77 -18.35 7.29
CA LEU A 630 6.34 -18.85 5.98
C LEU A 630 7.08 -20.15 5.60
N GLU A 631 6.38 -21.04 4.91
CA GLU A 631 6.89 -22.35 4.51
C GLU A 631 7.08 -22.42 2.98
N PRO A 632 8.13 -23.12 2.50
CA PRO A 632 8.28 -23.48 1.09
C PRO A 632 7.08 -24.23 0.52
N ARG A 633 6.76 -23.97 -0.75
CA ARG A 633 5.71 -24.70 -1.46
C ARG A 633 6.08 -26.20 -1.59
N PRO A 634 5.10 -27.13 -1.54
CA PRO A 634 5.38 -28.57 -1.48
C PRO A 634 6.26 -29.11 -2.63
N ASP A 635 6.15 -28.52 -3.82
CA ASP A 635 6.87 -28.91 -5.03
C ASP A 635 8.18 -28.14 -5.26
N LEU A 636 8.54 -27.20 -4.39
CA LEU A 636 9.74 -26.37 -4.54
C LEU A 636 11.03 -27.19 -4.54
N LYS A 637 11.13 -28.19 -3.65
CA LYS A 637 12.32 -29.03 -3.58
C LYS A 637 12.51 -29.80 -4.90
N GLU A 638 11.44 -30.36 -5.44
CA GLU A 638 11.46 -31.08 -6.71
C GLU A 638 11.86 -30.16 -7.87
N CYS A 639 11.29 -28.94 -7.92
CA CYS A 639 11.67 -27.89 -8.88
C CYS A 639 13.18 -27.61 -8.85
N PHE A 640 13.76 -27.35 -7.67
CA PHE A 640 15.17 -27.06 -7.52
C PHE A 640 16.07 -28.28 -7.84
N ASP A 641 15.69 -29.48 -7.40
CA ASP A 641 16.43 -30.71 -7.69
C ASP A 641 16.46 -30.98 -9.21
N LYS A 642 15.33 -30.79 -9.92
CA LYS A 642 15.23 -30.92 -11.40
C LYS A 642 16.15 -29.93 -12.11
N LEU A 643 16.08 -28.65 -11.76
CA LEU A 643 16.92 -27.61 -12.36
C LEU A 643 18.41 -27.89 -12.15
N ARG A 644 18.81 -28.25 -10.92
CA ARG A 644 20.20 -28.63 -10.59
C ARG A 644 20.67 -29.86 -11.36
N ALA A 645 19.82 -30.88 -11.49
CA ALA A 645 20.12 -32.09 -12.27
C ALA A 645 20.30 -31.78 -13.78
N ALA A 646 19.64 -30.75 -14.31
CA ALA A 646 19.80 -30.25 -15.66
C ALA A 646 20.95 -29.22 -15.83
N GLY A 647 21.77 -29.00 -14.78
CA GLY A 647 22.93 -28.11 -14.82
C GLY A 647 22.64 -26.64 -14.56
N PHE A 648 21.45 -26.28 -14.06
CA PHE A 648 21.15 -24.91 -13.66
C PHE A 648 21.59 -24.60 -12.23
N THR A 649 22.29 -23.48 -12.07
CA THR A 649 22.50 -22.83 -10.78
C THR A 649 21.24 -22.05 -10.38
N VAL A 650 20.61 -22.48 -9.29
CA VAL A 650 19.44 -21.81 -8.71
C VAL A 650 19.90 -20.65 -7.84
N ARG A 651 19.41 -19.44 -8.13
CA ARG A 651 19.61 -18.21 -7.35
C ARG A 651 18.28 -17.58 -6.95
N GLY A 652 18.31 -16.56 -6.08
CA GLY A 652 17.13 -15.87 -5.58
C GLY A 652 17.28 -14.35 -5.56
N LEU A 653 16.24 -13.62 -5.93
CA LEU A 653 16.12 -12.17 -5.79
C LEU A 653 14.85 -11.83 -5.00
N THR A 654 15.00 -11.31 -3.78
CA THR A 654 13.91 -11.10 -2.83
C THR A 654 13.77 -9.64 -2.38
N ALA A 655 12.54 -9.23 -2.09
CA ALA A 655 12.22 -7.97 -1.41
C ALA A 655 12.41 -8.03 0.12
N GLY A 656 12.70 -9.22 0.68
CA GLY A 656 12.81 -9.45 2.12
C GLY A 656 14.25 -9.49 2.66
N ASP A 657 14.34 -9.39 3.99
CA ASP A 657 15.58 -9.63 4.74
C ASP A 657 16.23 -10.99 4.44
N PHE A 658 17.56 -10.99 4.41
CA PHE A 658 18.41 -12.14 4.10
C PHE A 658 18.22 -13.31 5.08
N ASP A 659 18.31 -13.04 6.38
CA ASP A 659 18.40 -14.09 7.39
C ASP A 659 17.03 -14.74 7.60
N ARG A 660 15.96 -13.95 7.51
CA ARG A 660 14.58 -14.44 7.43
C ARG A 660 14.37 -15.41 6.26
N VAL A 661 14.80 -15.03 5.07
CA VAL A 661 14.52 -15.78 3.84
C VAL A 661 15.28 -17.11 3.80
N LEU A 662 16.55 -17.12 4.20
CA LEU A 662 17.34 -18.35 4.33
C LEU A 662 16.74 -19.29 5.38
N GLY A 663 16.23 -18.74 6.49
CA GLY A 663 15.56 -19.50 7.54
C GLY A 663 14.33 -20.31 7.09
N TYR A 664 13.68 -19.96 5.97
CA TYR A 664 12.61 -20.79 5.39
C TYR A 664 13.14 -22.08 4.76
N PHE A 665 14.26 -21.97 4.03
CA PHE A 665 14.90 -23.09 3.36
C PHE A 665 15.55 -24.05 4.37
N ASP A 666 16.25 -23.50 5.37
CA ASP A 666 16.89 -24.27 6.45
C ASP A 666 15.87 -25.11 7.23
N LYS A 667 14.73 -24.52 7.63
CA LYS A 667 13.64 -25.22 8.35
C LYS A 667 13.03 -26.36 7.53
N ALA A 668 12.97 -26.21 6.20
CA ALA A 668 12.43 -27.21 5.28
C ALA A 668 13.46 -28.25 4.82
N GLY A 669 14.73 -28.12 5.19
CA GLY A 669 15.81 -29.00 4.70
C GLY A 669 16.07 -28.86 3.20
N ILE A 670 15.77 -27.69 2.62
CA ILE A 670 16.06 -27.38 1.22
C ILE A 670 17.38 -26.62 1.17
N GLU A 671 18.41 -27.20 0.55
CA GLU A 671 19.71 -26.54 0.42
C GLU A 671 19.59 -25.27 -0.45
N PHE A 672 19.97 -24.11 0.10
CA PHE A 672 20.02 -22.84 -0.62
C PHE A 672 21.23 -22.00 -0.15
N PRO A 673 22.33 -21.95 -0.94
CA PRO A 673 23.54 -21.21 -0.54
C PRO A 673 23.29 -19.71 -0.32
N ARG A 674 23.96 -19.11 0.68
CA ARG A 674 23.75 -17.70 1.05
C ARG A 674 24.16 -16.75 -0.08
N GLU A 675 25.24 -17.07 -0.77
CA GLU A 675 25.78 -16.40 -1.96
C GLU A 675 24.84 -16.43 -3.18
N HIS A 676 23.88 -17.36 -3.18
CA HIS A 676 22.87 -17.46 -4.23
C HIS A 676 21.65 -16.57 -3.97
N LEU A 677 21.49 -16.01 -2.76
CA LEU A 677 20.42 -15.07 -2.44
C LEU A 677 20.88 -13.62 -2.62
N ILE A 678 20.00 -12.78 -3.14
CA ILE A 678 20.18 -11.34 -3.34
C ILE A 678 18.93 -10.65 -2.76
N SER A 679 19.12 -9.64 -1.90
CA SER A 679 18.03 -8.85 -1.33
C SER A 679 18.03 -7.40 -1.83
N CYS A 680 16.85 -6.90 -2.18
CA CYS A 680 16.57 -5.50 -2.49
C CYS A 680 17.04 -4.50 -1.42
N ASP A 681 17.07 -4.91 -0.14
CA ASP A 681 17.58 -4.09 0.97
C ASP A 681 19.04 -3.68 0.77
N SER A 682 19.84 -4.49 0.06
CA SER A 682 21.26 -4.19 -0.21
C SER A 682 21.47 -3.06 -1.21
N PHE A 683 20.45 -2.77 -2.04
CA PHE A 683 20.50 -1.72 -3.06
C PHE A 683 19.70 -0.48 -2.67
N GLY A 684 18.82 -0.58 -1.67
CA GLY A 684 17.86 0.48 -1.33
C GLY A 684 16.83 0.72 -2.44
N VAL A 685 16.46 -0.34 -3.17
CA VAL A 685 15.51 -0.30 -4.29
C VAL A 685 14.57 -1.48 -4.18
N GLY A 686 13.26 -1.20 -4.14
CA GLY A 686 12.21 -2.21 -4.20
C GLY A 686 11.78 -2.54 -5.63
N LYS A 687 11.45 -3.82 -5.87
CA LYS A 687 10.78 -4.28 -7.10
C LYS A 687 9.45 -3.53 -7.31
N PRO A 688 8.93 -3.41 -8.56
CA PRO A 688 9.57 -3.74 -9.83
C PRO A 688 10.35 -2.57 -10.46
N ASP A 689 11.01 -1.68 -9.68
CA ASP A 689 12.01 -0.76 -10.28
C ASP A 689 13.08 -1.60 -10.97
N LEU A 690 13.32 -1.34 -12.27
CA LEU A 690 14.24 -2.10 -13.12
C LEU A 690 15.66 -2.19 -12.52
N LYS A 691 16.07 -1.21 -11.70
CA LYS A 691 17.35 -1.23 -10.96
C LYS A 691 17.49 -2.42 -10.01
N ALA A 692 16.38 -2.96 -9.47
CA ALA A 692 16.39 -4.13 -8.58
C ALA A 692 16.92 -5.40 -9.27
N TYR A 693 16.68 -5.53 -10.58
CA TYR A 693 17.16 -6.66 -11.39
C TYR A 693 18.48 -6.36 -12.11
N ALA A 694 18.73 -5.08 -12.43
CA ALA A 694 19.86 -4.66 -13.27
C ALA A 694 21.22 -5.16 -12.79
N SER A 695 21.50 -5.13 -11.48
CA SER A 695 22.79 -5.64 -10.95
C SER A 695 22.93 -7.15 -11.17
N THR A 696 21.88 -7.92 -10.88
CA THR A 696 21.84 -9.38 -11.05
C THR A 696 21.92 -9.78 -12.52
N PHE A 697 21.28 -9.01 -13.42
CA PHE A 697 21.37 -9.22 -14.86
C PHE A 697 22.78 -8.95 -15.37
N GLU A 698 23.37 -7.80 -15.03
CA GLU A 698 24.72 -7.42 -15.47
C GLU A 698 25.79 -8.41 -15.01
N GLU A 699 25.61 -9.02 -13.84
CA GLU A 699 26.46 -10.10 -13.30
C GLU A 699 26.34 -11.39 -14.13
N LEU A 700 25.13 -11.78 -14.53
CA LEU A 700 24.84 -13.12 -15.08
C LEU A 700 24.64 -13.18 -16.61
N LYS A 701 24.47 -12.05 -17.30
CA LYS A 701 24.11 -11.97 -18.74
C LYS A 701 25.07 -12.66 -19.73
N GLY A 702 26.25 -13.10 -19.29
CA GLY A 702 27.17 -13.90 -20.10
C GLY A 702 26.80 -15.38 -20.19
N ALA A 703 25.90 -15.86 -19.32
CA ALA A 703 25.43 -17.25 -19.25
C ALA A 703 24.72 -17.72 -20.53
N GLN A 704 24.81 -19.02 -20.81
CA GLN A 704 24.08 -19.67 -21.91
C GLN A 704 22.57 -19.54 -21.71
N GLU A 705 22.13 -19.70 -20.47
CA GLU A 705 20.73 -19.62 -20.06
C GLU A 705 20.58 -18.76 -18.82
N LEU A 706 19.66 -17.80 -18.86
CA LEU A 706 19.40 -16.87 -17.76
C LEU A 706 17.91 -16.57 -17.67
N TYR A 707 17.22 -17.35 -16.83
CA TYR A 707 15.80 -17.18 -16.54
C TYR A 707 15.57 -16.37 -15.28
N PHE A 708 14.50 -15.58 -15.27
CA PHE A 708 13.86 -15.09 -14.05
C PHE A 708 12.53 -15.82 -13.87
N ALA A 709 12.30 -16.37 -12.67
CA ALA A 709 11.17 -17.22 -12.35
C ALA A 709 10.35 -16.64 -11.18
N ALA A 710 9.06 -16.35 -11.40
CA ALA A 710 8.17 -15.92 -10.32
C ALA A 710 6.72 -16.40 -10.51
N ALA A 711 5.95 -16.37 -9.42
CA ALA A 711 4.50 -16.55 -9.41
C ALA A 711 3.73 -15.22 -9.45
N HIS A 712 4.44 -14.12 -9.69
CA HIS A 712 3.97 -12.74 -9.79
C HIS A 712 4.22 -12.22 -11.21
N MET A 713 3.19 -12.00 -12.03
CA MET A 713 3.37 -11.54 -13.41
C MET A 713 4.04 -10.16 -13.50
N TRP A 714 3.79 -9.29 -12.52
CA TRP A 714 4.43 -7.97 -12.43
C TRP A 714 5.95 -8.05 -12.20
N ASP A 715 6.44 -9.13 -11.58
CA ASP A 715 7.85 -9.36 -11.27
C ASP A 715 8.58 -9.97 -12.48
N VAL A 716 8.01 -11.03 -13.07
CA VAL A 716 8.58 -11.68 -14.27
C VAL A 716 8.61 -10.72 -15.45
N SER A 717 7.55 -9.96 -15.70
CA SER A 717 7.50 -9.00 -16.81
C SER A 717 8.51 -7.87 -16.65
N ALA A 718 8.75 -7.39 -15.42
CA ALA A 718 9.79 -6.39 -15.14
C ALA A 718 11.20 -6.94 -15.36
N ALA A 719 11.49 -8.18 -14.92
CA ALA A 719 12.76 -8.84 -15.22
C ALA A 719 12.96 -9.05 -16.73
N LYS A 720 11.91 -9.41 -17.48
CA LYS A 720 11.94 -9.54 -18.95
C LYS A 720 12.38 -8.24 -19.64
N LEU A 721 11.92 -7.09 -19.15
CA LEU A 721 12.33 -5.76 -19.67
C LEU A 721 13.81 -5.43 -19.44
N VAL A 722 14.46 -6.04 -18.43
CA VAL A 722 15.90 -5.89 -18.19
C VAL A 722 16.72 -6.84 -19.07
N GLY A 723 16.14 -7.96 -19.50
CA GLY A 723 16.73 -8.88 -20.48
C GLY A 723 16.74 -10.36 -20.08
N PHE A 724 16.16 -10.72 -18.93
CA PHE A 724 16.01 -12.12 -18.54
C PHE A 724 15.06 -12.87 -19.48
N LYS A 725 15.30 -14.17 -19.74
CA LYS A 725 14.25 -15.07 -20.21
C LYS A 725 13.20 -15.21 -19.11
N SER A 726 11.91 -15.24 -19.46
CA SER A 726 10.84 -15.16 -18.48
C SER A 726 10.16 -16.50 -18.21
N ALA A 727 10.04 -16.88 -16.93
CA ALA A 727 9.30 -18.05 -16.49
C ALA A 727 8.24 -17.66 -15.44
N TYR A 728 6.99 -17.97 -15.73
CA TYR A 728 5.85 -17.72 -14.85
C TYR A 728 5.20 -19.01 -14.36
N CYS A 729 4.75 -18.98 -13.10
CA CYS A 729 4.00 -20.05 -12.48
C CYS A 729 2.67 -19.52 -11.89
N SER A 730 1.52 -20.04 -12.35
CA SER A 730 0.19 -19.64 -11.89
C SER A 730 -0.12 -20.06 -10.44
N VAL A 731 0.85 -20.61 -9.70
CA VAL A 731 0.69 -21.17 -8.36
C VAL A 731 0.11 -20.16 -7.36
N LEU A 732 0.38 -18.87 -7.52
CA LEU A 732 -0.16 -17.77 -6.69
C LEU A 732 -1.37 -17.07 -7.34
N GLU A 733 -1.16 -16.26 -8.39
CA GLU A 733 -2.18 -15.34 -8.95
C GLU A 733 -3.30 -16.07 -9.72
N LYS A 734 -3.04 -17.29 -10.21
CA LYS A 734 -3.91 -18.12 -11.07
C LYS A 734 -4.22 -17.55 -12.46
N GLU A 735 -4.61 -16.29 -12.55
CA GLU A 735 -4.94 -15.61 -13.81
C GLU A 735 -3.73 -14.76 -14.28
N PRO A 736 -3.06 -15.13 -15.39
CA PRO A 736 -1.84 -14.44 -15.82
C PRO A 736 -2.05 -13.04 -16.41
N CYS A 737 -3.28 -12.59 -16.69
CA CYS A 737 -3.56 -11.23 -17.20
C CYS A 737 -2.64 -10.84 -18.39
N VAL A 738 -2.50 -11.74 -19.38
CA VAL A 738 -1.54 -11.60 -20.50
C VAL A 738 -1.83 -10.39 -21.41
N ASP A 739 -3.05 -9.83 -21.35
CA ASP A 739 -3.44 -8.59 -21.99
C ASP A 739 -2.75 -7.35 -21.38
N ILE A 740 -2.30 -7.44 -20.13
CA ILE A 740 -1.59 -6.38 -19.40
C ILE A 740 -0.07 -6.62 -19.42
N PHE A 741 0.38 -7.85 -19.13
CA PHE A 741 1.80 -8.17 -18.93
C PHE A 741 2.49 -8.81 -20.13
N GLY A 742 1.73 -9.26 -21.15
CA GLY A 742 2.23 -10.08 -22.25
C GLY A 742 2.48 -11.54 -21.85
N GLU A 743 2.87 -12.36 -22.83
CA GLU A 743 3.24 -13.76 -22.61
C GLU A 743 4.69 -13.89 -22.12
N MET A 744 4.91 -14.78 -21.15
CA MET A 744 6.25 -15.17 -20.69
C MET A 744 6.77 -16.37 -21.50
N ASP A 745 8.09 -16.51 -21.59
CA ASP A 745 8.73 -17.52 -22.47
C ASP A 745 8.47 -18.95 -21.98
N VAL A 746 8.24 -19.10 -20.67
CA VAL A 746 7.66 -20.28 -20.01
C VAL A 746 6.46 -19.83 -19.18
N MET A 747 5.33 -20.52 -19.36
CA MET A 747 4.13 -20.44 -18.51
C MET A 747 3.88 -21.83 -17.93
N SER A 748 3.42 -21.95 -16.68
CA SER A 748 3.21 -23.23 -15.97
C SER A 748 2.21 -23.09 -14.81
N ASP A 749 1.66 -24.20 -14.31
CA ASP A 749 0.72 -24.20 -13.17
C ASP A 749 1.33 -24.66 -11.84
N SER A 750 2.54 -25.23 -11.88
CA SER A 750 3.33 -25.67 -10.72
C SER A 750 4.82 -25.35 -10.90
N LEU A 751 5.58 -25.25 -9.81
CA LEU A 751 7.02 -24.98 -9.86
C LEU A 751 7.78 -26.17 -10.46
N SER A 752 7.34 -27.40 -10.17
CA SER A 752 7.92 -28.60 -10.78
C SER A 752 7.73 -28.64 -12.30
N GLU A 753 6.54 -28.28 -12.81
CA GLU A 753 6.29 -28.14 -14.25
C GLU A 753 7.09 -26.97 -14.86
N MET A 754 7.24 -25.85 -14.13
CA MET A 754 8.06 -24.73 -14.58
C MET A 754 9.51 -25.17 -14.85
N ALA A 755 10.07 -26.01 -13.96
CA ALA A 755 11.39 -26.60 -14.16
C ALA A 755 11.43 -27.48 -15.42
N ASP A 756 10.47 -28.39 -15.61
CA ASP A 756 10.41 -29.25 -16.80
C ASP A 756 10.34 -28.42 -18.09
N ARG A 757 9.53 -27.36 -18.12
CA ARG A 757 9.38 -26.48 -19.29
C ARG A 757 10.63 -25.61 -19.55
N ILE A 758 11.32 -25.12 -18.52
CA ILE A 758 12.63 -24.44 -18.65
C ILE A 758 13.67 -25.41 -19.23
N ILE A 759 13.73 -26.64 -18.72
CA ILE A 759 14.68 -27.66 -19.21
C ILE A 759 14.37 -28.02 -20.67
N GLN A 760 13.10 -28.20 -21.02
CA GLN A 760 12.66 -28.47 -22.39
C GLN A 760 12.97 -27.32 -23.35
N ALA A 761 12.85 -26.06 -22.92
CA ALA A 761 13.14 -24.87 -23.73
C ALA A 761 14.66 -24.62 -23.94
N THR A 762 15.52 -25.37 -23.26
CA THR A 762 16.99 -25.19 -23.23
C THR A 762 17.77 -26.46 -23.57
N SER A 763 17.07 -27.44 -24.15
CA SER A 763 17.59 -28.73 -24.67
C SER A 763 17.54 -28.75 -26.19
#